data_AF-A0A6A3MQ71-F1
#
_entry.id   AF-A0A6A3MQ71-F1
#
_cell.length_a   1.000
_cell.length_b   1.000
_cell.length_c   1.000
_cell.angle_alpha   90.00
_cell.angle_beta   90.00
_cell.angle_gamma   90.00
#
_symmetry.space_group_name_H-M   'P 1'
#
loop_
_entity.id
_entity.type
_entity.pdbx_description
1 polymer ?
#
loop_
_entity_poly.entity_id
_entity_poly.type
_entity_poly.pdbx_seq_one_letter_code
_entity_poly.pdbx_strand_id
1 'polypeptide(L)'
;MAGVTNERYCTVLLQQVTGEKALPPSQDEILKGLESPKVELKIRAVKSAILALLQGEKLPKVLMHIIRFCSTQSDHTLKKLLMVYWEIAPKYEQPAAGEAKTPPKLLPEMILVCNALLNDLNHPNEYIRGCMLRFLCKIKEKDILEPLKDAVKSNLEHRHSYVRKNAVMTVYTMYKTFGDVLIPDAPELIERFILNESDAGARRNAFLMLNDCAQDRAVTFLMNAMDQVPKFGDGFSLVILEMTRKVCRQDPAQKARFVRCVFQLLNSSSPAVSYEAAWTLVTLSAAPTAVRAAAKTYCGLLNSQSDNNVKLIVLDRLADLKKHHTKVLQEILMDIMRALSSPNLDICKKVLEIAMDLVSVRNIDEVVTHLKREVVKTQDKSREKAGEYRHLLIKAIHACAVKFPEVANAVVHLLMEFLNQPDGAMDVVLFVRAMCESYPELRESILQKLMISFTDISLAKVYRVGLWILGEYATLPPEDGTESDTSIFEAASTIFTAIGSLPLATEAMLKAPTENPEGAEDPAAAGAAYSKPVTKSVVLADGTYATETSYSAPAAKAGGAEEENVPGLRRLLLNGDFFLGAAVASTLTKLCLRVSNGDVAGATARNAAIKKLVVDSTRCMCAIVACGQSKTSKHEIDQDSARRVLMGVRVLLDPASAQATHTIITEECRSAYRHLLDTQKAQEAEAARAAAGGAGGEPVAHADDLINFRQLRGKKALGSTDIDIDDGADINRALGQQGDGSDNEYAGAMRHVHQLTGFADPVYAEAYVTVHDYDIVLEILVVNRIPQTLTNLTVDLSTIGDLKLVERPQPQTIGPLDQRTIRANIKVSSTETGHIFGTIVYDSASGAEKTYVNLNDIHLDIMDYIKPATCTDAAFRAMWAEFEWENKVAVHTELSNVFEFLQHVVDKTNMRCMTPTASLGGDTNFLAANLYAKSVFGEDALVNLSVEKQDSGRIAGYIRIRSKTQGIALSLGDRITAVQRGKDEQGKRKKLLA
;
A
#
# COMPACT_ATOMS: atom_id res chain seq x y z
N MET A 1 -19.95 -38.95 19.07
CA MET A 1 -18.77 -38.15 18.69
C MET A 1 -17.54 -38.77 19.34
N ALA A 2 -16.68 -39.44 18.58
CA ALA A 2 -15.27 -39.75 18.89
C ALA A 2 -14.75 -40.67 17.77
N GLY A 3 -14.62 -40.11 16.57
CA GLY A 3 -14.11 -40.80 15.39
C GLY A 3 -13.24 -39.84 14.59
N VAL A 4 -12.41 -39.05 15.28
CA VAL A 4 -11.36 -38.29 14.62
C VAL A 4 -10.22 -39.29 14.40
N THR A 5 -10.08 -39.80 13.18
CA THR A 5 -8.80 -40.33 12.74
C THR A 5 -7.81 -39.17 12.84
N ASN A 6 -7.04 -39.13 13.94
CA ASN A 6 -5.94 -38.18 14.09
C ASN A 6 -5.07 -38.27 12.83
N GLU A 7 -5.08 -37.22 12.00
CA GLU A 7 -4.07 -37.04 10.96
C GLU A 7 -2.70 -37.19 11.63
N ARG A 8 -1.91 -38.16 11.17
CA ARG A 8 -0.59 -38.43 11.75
C ARG A 8 0.39 -37.41 11.18
N TYR A 9 0.47 -36.24 11.81
CA TYR A 9 1.42 -35.22 11.40
C TYR A 9 2.85 -35.66 11.73
N CYS A 10 3.72 -35.71 10.73
CA CYS A 10 5.16 -35.72 10.95
C CYS A 10 5.67 -34.29 10.84
N THR A 11 6.32 -33.81 11.89
CA THR A 11 6.88 -32.45 11.97
C THR A 11 8.13 -32.24 11.10
N VAL A 12 8.62 -33.28 10.42
CA VAL A 12 9.84 -33.25 9.60
C VAL A 12 9.51 -33.67 8.16
N LEU A 13 9.80 -32.78 7.20
CA LEU A 13 9.80 -33.11 5.78
C LEU A 13 10.94 -34.08 5.48
N LEU A 14 10.59 -35.34 5.19
CA LEU A 14 11.54 -36.32 4.68
C LEU A 14 11.61 -36.18 3.16
N GLN A 15 12.79 -35.83 2.65
CA GLN A 15 13.04 -35.80 1.21
C GLN A 15 12.81 -37.21 0.65
N GLN A 16 11.81 -37.35 -0.24
CA GLN A 16 11.66 -38.55 -1.05
C GLN A 16 12.96 -38.72 -1.84
N VAL A 17 13.60 -39.88 -1.69
CA VAL A 17 14.77 -40.20 -2.50
C VAL A 17 14.29 -40.28 -3.94
N THR A 18 14.64 -39.24 -4.70
CA THR A 18 14.31 -39.09 -6.12
C THR A 18 14.86 -40.27 -6.91
N GLY A 19 13.95 -41.13 -7.33
CA GLY A 19 14.07 -42.03 -8.46
C GLY A 19 12.68 -42.12 -9.07
N GLU A 20 12.46 -41.40 -10.17
CA GLU A 20 11.22 -41.44 -10.94
C GLU A 20 10.85 -42.91 -11.23
N LYS A 21 9.64 -43.32 -10.80
CA LYS A 21 9.02 -44.66 -11.02
C LYS A 21 9.40 -45.83 -10.10
N ALA A 22 9.94 -45.61 -8.89
CA ALA A 22 9.99 -46.72 -7.92
C ALA A 22 8.66 -46.86 -7.17
N LEU A 23 8.02 -48.04 -7.25
CA LEU A 23 6.91 -48.43 -6.37
C LEU A 23 7.33 -48.28 -4.89
N PRO A 24 6.43 -47.90 -3.97
CA PRO A 24 6.76 -47.89 -2.54
C PRO A 24 7.27 -49.29 -2.13
N PRO A 25 8.41 -49.37 -1.42
CA PRO A 25 9.02 -50.65 -1.09
C PRO A 25 8.07 -51.50 -0.25
N SER A 26 7.93 -52.77 -0.61
CA SER A 26 7.02 -53.68 0.07
C SER A 26 7.44 -53.90 1.54
N GLN A 27 6.48 -54.31 2.40
CA GLN A 27 6.76 -54.59 3.81
C GLN A 27 7.94 -55.57 3.99
N ASP A 28 8.08 -56.57 3.11
CA ASP A 28 9.15 -57.56 3.18
C ASP A 28 10.53 -56.99 2.80
N GLU A 29 10.58 -56.03 1.88
CA GLU A 29 11.82 -55.31 1.54
C GLU A 29 12.30 -54.42 2.68
N ILE A 30 11.35 -53.77 3.37
CA ILE A 30 11.63 -53.00 4.58
C ILE A 30 12.20 -53.91 5.67
N LEU A 31 11.60 -55.08 5.91
CA LEU A 31 12.09 -56.04 6.91
C LEU A 31 13.52 -56.53 6.60
N LYS A 32 13.80 -56.92 5.35
CA LYS A 32 15.16 -57.32 4.93
C LYS A 32 16.18 -56.20 5.13
N GLY A 33 15.80 -54.96 4.85
CA GLY A 33 16.66 -53.79 5.07
C GLY A 33 16.96 -53.52 6.55
N LEU A 34 16.02 -53.80 7.46
CA LEU A 34 16.19 -53.65 8.91
C LEU A 34 17.09 -54.74 9.52
N GLU A 35 17.03 -55.96 8.99
CA GLU A 35 17.85 -57.10 9.44
C GLU A 35 19.30 -57.04 8.94
N SER A 36 19.55 -56.30 7.87
CA SER A 36 20.88 -56.16 7.28
C SER A 36 21.93 -55.66 8.30
N PRO A 37 23.17 -56.18 8.31
CA PRO A 37 24.23 -55.70 9.17
C PRO A 37 24.74 -54.29 8.79
N LYS A 38 24.47 -53.83 7.56
CA LYS A 38 24.89 -52.50 7.07
C LYS A 38 23.94 -51.40 7.57
N VAL A 39 24.48 -50.42 8.29
CA VAL A 39 23.72 -49.29 8.87
C VAL A 39 23.02 -48.44 7.80
N GLU A 40 23.63 -48.24 6.64
CA GLU A 40 23.05 -47.48 5.53
C GLU A 40 21.72 -48.09 5.02
N LEU A 41 21.65 -49.42 4.97
CA LEU A 41 20.44 -50.15 4.58
C LEU A 41 19.36 -50.04 5.65
N LYS A 42 19.73 -50.08 6.94
CA LYS A 42 18.80 -49.81 8.05
C LYS A 42 18.23 -48.39 7.99
N ILE A 43 19.08 -47.39 7.73
CA ILE A 43 18.66 -45.98 7.57
C ILE A 43 17.65 -45.85 6.42
N ARG A 44 17.92 -46.48 5.27
CA ARG A 44 17.00 -46.49 4.13
C ARG A 44 15.67 -47.18 4.48
N ALA A 45 15.73 -48.32 5.15
CA ALA A 45 14.54 -49.08 5.54
C ALA A 45 13.67 -48.33 6.55
N VAL A 46 14.25 -47.66 7.56
CA VAL A 46 13.51 -46.83 8.51
C VAL A 46 12.87 -45.62 7.83
N LYS A 47 13.57 -44.96 6.89
CA LYS A 47 12.98 -43.86 6.09
C LYS A 47 11.76 -44.35 5.30
N SER A 48 11.87 -45.49 4.63
CA SER A 48 10.77 -46.09 3.88
C SER A 48 9.60 -46.46 4.80
N ALA A 49 9.86 -47.02 5.98
CA ALA A 49 8.83 -47.35 6.96
C ALA A 49 8.08 -46.10 7.46
N ILE A 50 8.78 -44.97 7.66
CA ILE A 50 8.15 -43.71 8.05
C ILE A 50 7.24 -43.18 6.94
N LEU A 51 7.69 -43.20 5.69
CA LEU A 51 6.89 -42.73 4.55
C LEU A 51 5.62 -43.57 4.37
N ALA A 52 5.73 -44.89 4.46
CA ALA A 52 4.59 -45.80 4.37
C ALA A 52 3.57 -45.57 5.51
N LEU A 53 4.04 -45.34 6.75
CA LEU A 53 3.16 -45.01 7.88
C LEU A 53 2.46 -43.65 7.71
N LEU A 54 3.10 -42.67 7.07
CA LEU A 54 2.49 -41.36 6.77
C LEU A 54 1.45 -41.44 5.67
N GLN A 55 1.60 -42.36 4.72
CA GLN A 55 0.62 -42.67 3.67
C GLN A 55 -0.59 -43.48 4.20
N GLY A 56 -0.57 -43.88 5.48
CA GLY A 56 -1.66 -44.62 6.12
C GLY A 56 -1.55 -46.14 6.00
N GLU A 57 -0.43 -46.68 5.49
CA GLU A 57 -0.24 -48.13 5.40
C GLU A 57 -0.04 -48.77 6.79
N LYS A 58 -0.68 -49.92 7.02
CA LYS A 58 -0.53 -50.68 8.27
C LYS A 58 0.68 -51.62 8.17
N LEU A 59 1.73 -51.36 8.97
CA LEU A 59 2.97 -52.17 9.01
C LEU A 59 3.18 -52.92 10.34
N PRO A 60 2.36 -53.94 10.68
CA PRO A 60 2.36 -54.57 12.00
C PRO A 60 3.68 -55.29 12.36
N LYS A 61 4.36 -55.93 11.39
CA LYS A 61 5.61 -56.67 11.65
C LYS A 61 6.84 -55.76 11.81
N VAL A 62 6.78 -54.52 11.32
CA VAL A 62 7.95 -53.63 11.24
C VAL A 62 8.37 -53.12 12.62
N LEU A 63 7.40 -52.87 13.50
CA LEU A 63 7.64 -52.36 14.86
C LEU A 63 8.64 -53.23 15.65
N MET A 64 8.40 -54.54 15.72
CA MET A 64 9.26 -55.45 16.48
C MET A 64 10.67 -55.59 15.86
N HIS A 65 10.78 -55.52 14.54
CA HIS A 65 12.09 -55.58 13.86
C HIS A 65 12.91 -54.31 14.11
N ILE A 66 12.26 -53.14 14.15
CA ILE A 66 12.92 -51.89 14.54
C ILE A 66 13.39 -51.95 16.01
N ILE A 67 12.57 -52.46 16.92
CA ILE A 67 12.95 -52.65 18.33
C ILE A 67 14.18 -53.55 18.42
N ARG A 68 14.16 -54.71 17.76
CA ARG A 68 15.21 -55.73 17.84
C ARG A 68 16.53 -55.33 17.18
N PHE A 69 16.47 -54.75 15.98
CA PHE A 69 17.65 -54.55 15.13
C PHE A 69 18.17 -53.12 15.05
N CYS A 70 17.37 -52.12 15.42
CA CYS A 70 17.75 -50.70 15.28
C CYS A 70 17.90 -49.97 16.62
N SER A 71 17.13 -50.32 17.66
CA SER A 71 17.07 -49.51 18.90
C SER A 71 18.37 -49.49 19.71
N THR A 72 19.19 -50.53 19.62
CA THR A 72 20.49 -50.63 20.34
C THR A 72 21.67 -50.02 19.58
N GLN A 73 21.45 -49.52 18.36
CA GLN A 73 22.51 -48.99 17.52
C GLN A 73 22.89 -47.56 17.96
N SER A 74 24.18 -47.23 17.92
CA SER A 74 24.72 -45.94 18.35
C SER A 74 24.74 -44.86 17.26
N ASP A 75 24.42 -45.20 16.01
CA ASP A 75 24.47 -44.26 14.89
C ASP A 75 23.51 -43.05 15.08
N HIS A 76 24.06 -41.84 14.94
CA HIS A 76 23.31 -40.61 15.18
C HIS A 76 22.17 -40.38 14.18
N THR A 77 22.34 -40.77 12.92
CA THR A 77 21.32 -40.59 11.88
C THR A 77 20.16 -41.55 12.10
N LEU A 78 20.48 -42.81 12.39
CA LEU A 78 19.50 -43.83 12.72
C LEU A 78 18.71 -43.46 13.98
N LYS A 79 19.36 -43.00 15.06
CA LYS A 79 18.66 -42.56 16.28
C LYS A 79 17.67 -41.43 16.04
N LYS A 80 18.02 -40.43 15.22
CA LYS A 80 17.10 -39.34 14.85
C LYS A 80 15.89 -39.86 14.07
N LEU A 81 16.10 -40.79 13.14
CA LEU A 81 15.00 -41.42 12.40
C LEU A 81 14.11 -42.27 13.30
N LEU A 82 14.69 -42.96 14.29
CA LEU A 82 13.92 -43.70 15.28
C LEU A 82 13.03 -42.78 16.12
N MET A 83 13.52 -41.61 16.54
CA MET A 83 12.68 -40.61 17.22
C MET A 83 11.47 -40.20 16.38
N VAL A 84 11.67 -39.96 15.07
CA VAL A 84 10.55 -39.65 14.15
C VAL A 84 9.60 -40.84 14.01
N TYR A 85 10.14 -42.06 13.93
CA TYR A 85 9.33 -43.28 13.85
C TYR A 85 8.46 -43.48 15.11
N TRP A 86 9.00 -43.26 16.32
CA TRP A 86 8.25 -43.40 17.57
C TRP A 86 7.12 -42.36 17.72
N GLU A 87 7.28 -41.18 17.13
CA GLU A 87 6.23 -40.14 17.08
C GLU A 87 4.98 -40.69 16.35
N ILE A 88 5.17 -41.35 15.20
CA ILE A 88 4.09 -41.81 14.30
C ILE A 88 3.63 -43.25 14.52
N ALA A 89 4.43 -44.10 15.17
CA ALA A 89 4.14 -45.51 15.33
C ALA A 89 2.82 -45.72 16.11
N PRO A 90 2.03 -46.77 15.78
CA PRO A 90 0.86 -47.14 16.56
C PRO A 90 1.29 -47.59 17.96
N LYS A 91 0.67 -47.01 19.00
CA LYS A 91 1.04 -47.25 20.42
C LYS A 91 0.00 -48.08 21.17
N TYR A 92 -1.25 -48.06 20.71
CA TYR A 92 -2.36 -48.75 21.34
C TYR A 92 -2.91 -49.85 20.42
N GLU A 93 -3.52 -50.86 21.03
CA GLU A 93 -4.29 -51.88 20.31
C GLU A 93 -5.51 -51.26 19.60
N GLN A 94 -5.80 -51.72 18.38
CA GLN A 94 -7.02 -51.32 17.67
C GLN A 94 -8.22 -52.02 18.31
N PRO A 95 -9.27 -51.29 18.75
CA PRO A 95 -10.47 -51.92 19.29
C PRO A 95 -11.14 -52.77 18.20
N ALA A 96 -11.50 -54.01 18.53
CA ALA A 96 -12.29 -54.87 17.66
C ALA A 96 -13.67 -54.24 17.41
N ALA A 97 -14.21 -54.42 16.20
CA ALA A 97 -15.53 -53.89 15.83
C ALA A 97 -16.62 -54.48 16.76
N GLY A 98 -17.04 -53.69 17.77
CA GLY A 98 -18.08 -54.08 18.74
C GLY A 98 -17.83 -53.67 20.19
N GLU A 99 -16.58 -53.38 20.58
CA GLU A 99 -16.21 -53.06 21.98
C GLU A 99 -15.67 -51.63 22.12
N ALA A 100 -16.54 -50.62 21.98
CA ALA A 100 -16.16 -49.21 22.07
C ALA A 100 -16.18 -48.63 23.51
N LYS A 101 -16.26 -49.47 24.56
CA LYS A 101 -16.44 -49.02 25.95
C LYS A 101 -15.21 -49.09 26.85
N THR A 102 -14.13 -49.76 26.44
CA THR A 102 -12.89 -49.88 27.21
C THR A 102 -11.80 -48.95 26.67
N PRO A 103 -10.99 -48.31 27.56
CA PRO A 103 -9.85 -47.52 27.11
C PRO A 103 -8.85 -48.42 26.36
N PRO A 104 -8.28 -47.93 25.24
CA PRO A 104 -7.40 -48.75 24.41
C PRO A 104 -6.13 -49.10 25.18
N LYS A 105 -5.75 -50.39 25.20
CA LYS A 105 -4.60 -50.89 25.94
C LYS A 105 -3.29 -50.59 25.20
N LEU A 106 -2.24 -50.18 25.94
CA LEU A 106 -0.90 -49.97 25.38
C LEU A 106 -0.32 -51.29 24.87
N LEU A 107 0.29 -51.27 23.69
CA LEU A 107 0.96 -52.43 23.11
C LEU A 107 2.09 -52.94 24.03
N PRO A 108 2.22 -54.24 24.30
CA PRO A 108 3.31 -54.81 25.12
C PRO A 108 4.71 -54.42 24.62
N GLU A 109 4.87 -54.26 23.30
CA GLU A 109 6.11 -53.83 22.65
C GLU A 109 6.57 -52.44 23.10
N MET A 110 5.65 -51.56 23.52
CA MET A 110 5.98 -50.21 24.00
C MET A 110 6.79 -50.23 25.30
N ILE A 111 6.69 -51.30 26.11
CA ILE A 111 7.53 -51.46 27.32
C ILE A 111 9.02 -51.55 26.93
N LEU A 112 9.34 -52.26 25.84
CA LEU A 112 10.70 -52.37 25.33
C LEU A 112 11.20 -51.02 24.78
N VAL A 113 10.30 -50.25 24.15
CA VAL A 113 10.60 -48.89 23.69
C VAL A 113 10.90 -47.99 24.90
N CYS A 114 10.10 -48.02 25.97
CA CYS A 114 10.36 -47.26 27.19
C CYS A 114 11.75 -47.55 27.77
N ASN A 115 12.17 -48.82 27.82
CA ASN A 115 13.50 -49.20 28.27
C ASN A 115 14.61 -48.63 27.34
N ALA A 116 14.42 -48.69 26.02
CA ALA A 116 15.35 -48.08 25.07
C ALA A 116 15.46 -46.56 25.25
N LEU A 117 14.32 -45.86 25.43
CA LEU A 117 14.28 -44.42 25.69
C LEU A 117 14.96 -44.07 27.02
N LEU A 118 14.77 -44.88 28.06
CA LEU A 118 15.41 -44.70 29.37
C LEU A 118 16.95 -44.82 29.28
N ASN A 119 17.45 -45.79 28.49
CA ASN A 119 18.88 -45.94 28.24
C ASN A 119 19.45 -44.71 27.50
N ASP A 120 18.70 -44.15 26.55
CA ASP A 120 19.11 -42.94 25.83
C ASP A 120 19.07 -41.67 26.71
N LEU A 121 18.14 -41.58 27.67
CA LEU A 121 18.10 -40.50 28.67
C LEU A 121 19.27 -40.56 29.66
N ASN A 122 19.81 -41.75 29.92
CA ASN A 122 20.95 -41.98 30.80
C ASN A 122 22.28 -42.11 30.03
N HIS A 123 22.27 -41.94 28.71
CA HIS A 123 23.43 -42.13 27.86
C HIS A 123 24.57 -41.16 28.21
N PRO A 124 25.86 -41.56 28.23
CA PRO A 124 26.97 -40.68 28.62
C PRO A 124 27.11 -39.42 27.75
N ASN A 125 26.73 -39.50 26.47
CA ASN A 125 26.72 -38.35 25.55
C ASN A 125 25.53 -37.41 25.80
N GLU A 126 25.85 -36.15 26.14
CA GLU A 126 24.93 -35.06 26.44
C GLU A 126 24.04 -34.65 25.25
N TYR A 127 24.52 -34.81 24.02
CA TYR A 127 23.74 -34.50 22.82
C TYR A 127 22.62 -35.51 22.61
N ILE A 128 22.88 -36.79 22.90
CA ILE A 128 21.87 -37.85 22.82
C ILE A 128 20.79 -37.61 23.88
N ARG A 129 21.20 -37.32 25.13
CA ARG A 129 20.25 -36.95 26.21
C ARG A 129 19.39 -35.74 25.81
N GLY A 130 20.00 -34.66 25.34
CA GLY A 130 19.26 -33.45 24.97
C GLY A 130 18.36 -33.62 23.74
N CYS A 131 18.74 -34.47 22.76
CA CYS A 131 17.83 -34.83 21.68
C CYS A 131 16.65 -35.67 22.18
N MET A 132 16.90 -36.59 23.10
CA MET A 132 15.87 -37.43 23.71
C MET A 132 14.88 -36.60 24.53
N LEU A 133 15.36 -35.69 25.37
CA LEU A 133 14.52 -34.75 26.13
C LEU A 133 13.63 -33.90 25.23
N ARG A 134 14.16 -33.40 24.09
CA ARG A 134 13.35 -32.68 23.08
C ARG A 134 12.31 -33.57 22.41
N PHE A 135 12.65 -34.83 22.13
CA PHE A 135 11.72 -35.80 21.58
C PHE A 135 10.57 -36.10 22.56
N LEU A 136 10.86 -36.23 23.86
CA LEU A 136 9.83 -36.47 24.88
C LEU A 136 8.81 -35.33 25.00
N CYS A 137 9.17 -34.09 24.67
CA CYS A 137 8.20 -32.99 24.59
C CYS A 137 7.10 -33.22 23.53
N LYS A 138 7.28 -34.16 22.60
CA LYS A 138 6.30 -34.46 21.56
C LYS A 138 5.38 -35.65 21.90
N ILE A 139 5.77 -36.48 22.85
CA ILE A 139 5.00 -37.65 23.27
C ILE A 139 3.84 -37.20 24.15
N LYS A 140 2.63 -37.68 23.84
CA LYS A 140 1.38 -37.31 24.53
C LYS A 140 0.75 -38.49 25.27
N GLU A 141 1.44 -39.62 25.34
CA GLU A 141 0.97 -40.84 25.97
C GLU A 141 1.50 -40.94 27.41
N LYS A 142 0.57 -40.89 28.38
CA LYS A 142 0.89 -40.93 29.82
C LYS A 142 1.70 -42.18 30.19
N ASP A 143 1.27 -43.35 29.71
CA ASP A 143 1.83 -44.64 30.09
C ASP A 143 3.29 -44.82 29.62
N ILE A 144 3.71 -44.08 28.59
CA ILE A 144 5.10 -44.09 28.09
C ILE A 144 5.97 -43.12 28.90
N LEU A 145 5.41 -41.99 29.32
CA LEU A 145 6.15 -40.94 30.04
C LEU A 145 6.31 -41.25 31.53
N GLU A 146 5.36 -41.97 32.13
CA GLU A 146 5.37 -42.28 33.56
C GLU A 146 6.63 -43.06 34.01
N PRO A 147 7.11 -44.09 33.29
CA PRO A 147 8.38 -44.76 33.62
C PRO A 147 9.63 -43.88 33.43
N LEU A 148 9.54 -42.80 32.65
CA LEU A 148 10.69 -41.96 32.29
C LEU A 148 10.86 -40.74 33.21
N LYS A 149 9.85 -40.41 34.03
CA LYS A 149 9.79 -39.17 34.82
C LYS A 149 10.99 -38.97 35.74
N ASP A 150 11.47 -40.01 36.41
CA ASP A 150 12.58 -39.90 37.37
C ASP A 150 13.93 -39.65 36.66
N ALA A 151 14.12 -40.21 35.46
CA ALA A 151 15.28 -39.93 34.62
C ALA A 151 15.22 -38.51 34.02
N VAL A 152 14.03 -37.97 33.76
CA VAL A 152 13.89 -36.56 33.37
C VAL A 152 14.25 -35.65 34.55
N LYS A 153 13.80 -35.97 35.77
CA LYS A 153 14.14 -35.21 36.99
C LYS A 153 15.65 -35.20 37.26
N SER A 154 16.32 -36.34 37.19
CA SER A 154 17.78 -36.42 37.43
C SER A 154 18.60 -35.59 36.44
N ASN A 155 18.10 -35.42 35.21
CA ASN A 155 18.76 -34.62 34.17
C ASN A 155 18.70 -33.10 34.43
N LEU A 156 17.94 -32.63 35.43
CA LEU A 156 17.94 -31.23 35.86
C LEU A 156 19.20 -30.87 36.65
N GLU A 157 19.87 -31.84 37.27
CA GLU A 157 21.12 -31.63 38.00
C GLU A 157 22.36 -31.96 37.16
N HIS A 158 22.18 -32.20 35.85
CA HIS A 158 23.25 -32.60 34.96
C HIS A 158 24.33 -31.53 34.82
N ARG A 159 25.62 -31.93 34.71
CA ARG A 159 26.76 -31.00 34.60
C ARG A 159 26.64 -29.98 33.46
N HIS A 160 26.10 -30.40 32.32
CA HIS A 160 25.99 -29.57 31.10
C HIS A 160 24.65 -28.83 31.02
N SER A 161 24.69 -27.50 30.85
CA SER A 161 23.49 -26.65 30.72
C SER A 161 22.61 -27.00 29.52
N TYR A 162 23.20 -27.53 28.44
CA TYR A 162 22.45 -28.04 27.29
C TYR A 162 21.45 -29.15 27.66
N VAL A 163 21.78 -30.01 28.63
CA VAL A 163 20.86 -31.06 29.09
C VAL A 163 19.82 -30.44 30.03
N ARG A 164 20.25 -29.63 31.00
CA ARG A 164 19.36 -28.99 31.97
C ARG A 164 18.28 -28.13 31.31
N LYS A 165 18.63 -27.30 30.32
CA LYS A 165 17.67 -26.46 29.59
C LYS A 165 16.59 -27.26 28.87
N ASN A 166 16.96 -28.43 28.33
CA ASN A 166 16.02 -29.31 27.64
C ASN A 166 15.19 -30.10 28.64
N ALA A 167 15.79 -30.53 29.76
CA ALA A 167 15.09 -31.22 30.84
C ALA A 167 13.99 -30.35 31.44
N VAL A 168 14.26 -29.06 31.68
CA VAL A 168 13.24 -28.09 32.12
C VAL A 168 12.08 -28.02 31.13
N MET A 169 12.35 -27.97 29.82
CA MET A 169 11.30 -27.92 28.79
C MET A 169 10.49 -29.23 28.74
N THR A 170 11.13 -30.38 28.97
CA THR A 170 10.44 -31.68 29.07
C THR A 170 9.52 -31.70 30.28
N VAL A 171 10.01 -31.28 31.47
CA VAL A 171 9.19 -31.18 32.68
C VAL A 171 8.01 -30.22 32.46
N TYR A 172 8.26 -29.05 31.87
CA TYR A 172 7.22 -28.10 31.49
C TYR A 172 6.14 -28.73 30.61
N THR A 173 6.54 -29.46 29.58
CA THR A 173 5.60 -30.08 28.64
C THR A 173 4.80 -31.21 29.29
N MET A 174 5.45 -32.04 30.12
CA MET A 174 4.79 -33.09 30.91
C MET A 174 3.75 -32.50 31.88
N TYR A 175 4.12 -31.45 32.61
CA TYR A 175 3.22 -30.79 33.55
C TYR A 175 2.07 -30.06 32.84
N LYS A 176 2.35 -29.34 31.74
CA LYS A 176 1.31 -28.64 30.96
C LYS A 176 0.29 -29.60 30.33
N THR A 177 0.72 -30.80 29.93
CA THR A 177 -0.16 -31.77 29.26
C THR A 177 -0.98 -32.61 30.24
N PHE A 178 -0.38 -33.02 31.37
CA PHE A 178 -0.99 -33.96 32.31
C PHE A 178 -1.29 -33.38 33.70
N GLY A 179 -1.00 -32.10 33.92
CA GLY A 179 -1.14 -31.43 35.21
C GLY A 179 -0.34 -32.12 36.32
N ASP A 180 -0.94 -32.21 37.50
CA ASP A 180 -0.34 -32.77 38.71
C ASP A 180 -0.20 -34.30 38.69
N VAL A 181 -0.67 -34.99 37.63
CA VAL A 181 -0.77 -36.45 37.60
C VAL A 181 0.60 -37.13 37.45
N LEU A 182 1.51 -36.58 36.64
CA LEU A 182 2.83 -37.18 36.40
C LEU A 182 3.89 -36.68 37.37
N ILE A 183 3.99 -35.35 37.49
CA ILE A 183 5.00 -34.67 38.32
C ILE A 183 4.30 -33.59 39.16
N PRO A 184 3.68 -33.94 40.30
CA PRO A 184 2.95 -32.98 41.13
C PRO A 184 3.87 -31.90 41.73
N ASP A 185 5.13 -32.24 42.00
CA ASP A 185 6.16 -31.38 42.59
C ASP A 185 6.91 -30.51 41.55
N ALA A 186 6.44 -30.47 40.29
CA ALA A 186 7.17 -29.82 39.21
C ALA A 186 7.42 -28.31 39.46
N PRO A 187 6.44 -27.50 39.90
CA PRO A 187 6.67 -26.09 40.18
C PRO A 187 7.69 -25.84 41.30
N GLU A 188 7.65 -26.64 42.38
CA GLU A 188 8.59 -26.55 43.50
C GLU A 188 10.01 -26.90 43.09
N LEU A 189 10.14 -27.94 42.28
CA LEU A 189 11.43 -28.39 41.78
C LEU A 189 12.08 -27.32 40.90
N ILE A 190 11.30 -26.69 40.02
CA ILE A 190 11.82 -25.65 39.11
C ILE A 190 12.12 -24.34 39.83
N GLU A 191 11.39 -24.02 40.91
CA GLU A 191 11.73 -22.90 41.79
C GLU A 191 13.08 -23.10 42.49
N ARG A 192 13.39 -24.30 42.96
CA ARG A 192 14.73 -24.61 43.51
C ARG A 192 15.81 -24.56 42.43
N PHE A 193 15.48 -25.02 41.23
CA PHE A 193 16.38 -25.01 40.08
C PHE A 193 16.75 -23.58 39.64
N ILE A 194 15.77 -22.69 39.47
CA ILE A 194 16.00 -21.33 38.93
C ILE A 194 16.90 -20.48 39.84
N LEU A 195 16.84 -20.71 41.16
CA LEU A 195 17.68 -20.02 42.15
C LEU A 195 19.16 -20.38 42.04
N ASN A 196 19.47 -21.62 41.64
CA ASN A 196 20.83 -22.14 41.58
C ASN A 196 21.43 -22.13 40.16
N GLU A 197 20.60 -22.10 39.12
CA GLU A 197 21.04 -22.16 37.72
C GLU A 197 21.73 -20.87 37.30
N SER A 198 22.91 -20.94 36.68
CA SER A 198 23.68 -19.78 36.19
C SER A 198 23.54 -19.51 34.69
N ASP A 199 23.16 -20.52 33.90
CA ASP A 199 23.01 -20.41 32.46
C ASP A 199 21.73 -19.66 32.07
N ALA A 200 21.86 -18.62 31.22
CA ALA A 200 20.74 -17.77 30.82
C ALA A 200 19.62 -18.55 30.09
N GLY A 201 19.97 -19.54 29.26
CA GLY A 201 19.01 -20.31 28.49
C GLY A 201 18.21 -21.28 29.35
N ALA A 202 18.89 -21.99 30.26
CA ALA A 202 18.25 -22.87 31.23
C ALA A 202 17.36 -22.09 32.20
N ARG A 203 17.85 -20.95 32.72
CA ARG A 203 17.10 -20.06 33.62
C ARG A 203 15.86 -19.47 32.93
N ARG A 204 15.97 -19.07 31.65
CA ARG A 204 14.84 -18.60 30.84
C ARG A 204 13.75 -19.65 30.68
N ASN A 205 14.11 -20.91 30.39
CA ASN A 205 13.12 -21.98 30.27
C ASN A 205 12.45 -22.29 31.63
N ALA A 206 13.21 -22.20 32.72
CA ALA A 206 12.67 -22.41 34.07
C ALA A 206 11.65 -21.32 34.42
N PHE A 207 11.99 -20.05 34.15
CA PHE A 207 11.06 -18.93 34.36
C PHE A 207 9.83 -19.02 33.48
N LEU A 208 9.97 -19.42 32.21
CA LEU A 208 8.84 -19.64 31.30
C LEU A 208 7.86 -20.68 31.87
N MET A 209 8.38 -21.80 32.37
CA MET A 209 7.54 -22.81 33.02
C MET A 209 6.83 -22.26 34.26
N LEU A 210 7.55 -21.55 35.14
CA LEU A 210 6.94 -20.97 36.33
C LEU A 210 5.86 -19.94 35.97
N ASN A 211 6.10 -19.08 34.97
CA ASN A 211 5.14 -18.08 34.52
C ASN A 211 3.83 -18.73 34.02
N ASP A 212 3.93 -19.81 33.25
CA ASP A 212 2.75 -20.47 32.67
C ASP A 212 2.02 -21.39 33.66
N CYS A 213 2.76 -22.09 34.53
CA CYS A 213 2.20 -23.13 35.40
C CYS A 213 1.96 -22.65 36.84
N ALA A 214 2.72 -21.68 37.35
CA ALA A 214 2.71 -21.22 38.73
C ALA A 214 3.10 -19.73 38.85
N GLN A 215 2.25 -18.86 38.32
CA GLN A 215 2.53 -17.43 38.14
C GLN A 215 2.97 -16.70 39.43
N ASP A 216 2.36 -17.02 40.59
CA ASP A 216 2.71 -16.40 41.87
C ASP A 216 4.18 -16.63 42.27
N ARG A 217 4.71 -17.81 41.99
CA ARG A 217 6.12 -18.16 42.26
C ARG A 217 7.06 -17.41 41.31
N ALA A 218 6.68 -17.28 40.05
CA ALA A 218 7.43 -16.50 39.06
C ALA A 218 7.49 -15.00 39.44
N VAL A 219 6.37 -14.43 39.87
CA VAL A 219 6.31 -13.05 40.36
C VAL A 219 7.20 -12.87 41.59
N THR A 220 7.13 -13.78 42.56
CA THR A 220 7.95 -13.72 43.77
C THR A 220 9.46 -13.77 43.45
N PHE A 221 9.86 -14.68 42.55
CA PHE A 221 11.24 -14.74 42.06
C PHE A 221 11.68 -13.43 41.41
N LEU A 222 10.86 -12.89 40.48
CA LEU A 222 11.20 -11.66 39.77
C LEU A 222 11.33 -10.46 40.72
N MET A 223 10.44 -10.34 41.70
CA MET A 223 10.47 -9.25 42.68
C MET A 223 11.75 -9.28 43.53
N ASN A 224 12.22 -10.47 43.90
CA ASN A 224 13.47 -10.65 44.64
C ASN A 224 14.72 -10.39 43.77
N ALA A 225 14.60 -10.58 42.45
CA ALA A 225 15.71 -10.51 41.50
C ALA A 225 15.67 -9.28 40.56
N MET A 226 14.84 -8.27 40.83
CA MET A 226 14.60 -7.14 39.93
C MET A 226 15.89 -6.43 39.49
N ASP A 227 16.81 -6.15 40.42
CA ASP A 227 18.04 -5.42 40.11
C ASP A 227 19.05 -6.26 39.27
N GLN A 228 18.81 -7.57 39.15
CA GLN A 228 19.65 -8.48 38.37
C GLN A 228 19.09 -8.78 36.97
N VAL A 229 17.89 -8.29 36.64
CA VAL A 229 17.21 -8.55 35.35
C VAL A 229 18.10 -8.28 34.13
N PRO A 230 18.87 -7.17 34.05
CA PRO A 230 19.76 -6.93 32.90
C PRO A 230 20.83 -8.02 32.69
N LYS A 231 21.18 -8.79 33.74
CA LYS A 231 22.18 -9.86 33.69
C LYS A 231 21.61 -11.19 33.18
N PHE A 232 20.28 -11.33 33.10
CA PHE A 232 19.62 -12.60 32.75
C PHE A 232 19.49 -12.82 31.24
N GLY A 233 19.91 -11.83 30.44
CA GLY A 233 19.92 -11.91 28.99
C GLY A 233 18.57 -11.60 28.34
N ASP A 234 18.61 -11.47 27.02
CA ASP A 234 17.50 -10.93 26.21
C ASP A 234 16.26 -11.82 26.25
N GLY A 235 16.46 -13.14 26.05
CA GLY A 235 15.37 -14.11 26.02
C GLY A 235 14.62 -14.21 27.35
N PHE A 236 15.29 -13.94 28.48
CA PHE A 236 14.66 -13.86 29.80
C PHE A 236 13.82 -12.59 29.93
N SER A 237 14.39 -11.45 29.50
CA SER A 237 13.73 -10.14 29.54
C SER A 237 12.44 -10.10 28.72
N LEU A 238 12.41 -10.77 27.56
CA LEU A 238 11.19 -10.87 26.74
C LEU A 238 10.07 -11.64 27.45
N VAL A 239 10.41 -12.73 28.16
CA VAL A 239 9.43 -13.51 28.94
C VAL A 239 8.92 -12.70 30.13
N ILE A 240 9.77 -11.86 30.77
CA ILE A 240 9.32 -10.92 31.81
C ILE A 240 8.29 -9.94 31.26
N LEU A 241 8.53 -9.36 30.08
CA LEU A 241 7.61 -8.39 29.48
C LEU A 241 6.26 -9.03 29.14
N GLU A 242 6.27 -10.25 28.60
CA GLU A 242 5.06 -11.04 28.37
C GLU A 242 4.30 -11.32 29.68
N MET A 243 5.00 -11.81 30.72
CA MET A 243 4.42 -12.03 32.04
C MET A 243 3.82 -10.74 32.60
N THR A 244 4.54 -9.63 32.50
CA THR A 244 4.11 -8.33 33.04
C THR A 244 2.76 -7.93 32.46
N ARG A 245 2.58 -8.07 31.14
CA ARG A 245 1.30 -7.79 30.46
C ARG A 245 0.19 -8.71 30.98
N LYS A 246 0.44 -10.03 31.08
CA LYS A 246 -0.55 -11.01 31.59
C LYS A 246 -0.95 -10.72 33.04
N VAL A 247 0.01 -10.50 33.94
CA VAL A 247 -0.24 -10.23 35.37
C VAL A 247 -1.01 -8.93 35.54
N CYS A 248 -0.59 -7.84 34.89
CA CYS A 248 -1.24 -6.54 35.04
C CYS A 248 -2.67 -6.51 34.46
N ARG A 249 -2.98 -7.40 33.50
CA ARG A 249 -4.34 -7.60 32.98
C ARG A 249 -5.23 -8.35 33.99
N GLN A 250 -4.66 -9.28 34.75
CA GLN A 250 -5.40 -10.02 35.78
C GLN A 250 -5.56 -9.22 37.08
N ASP A 251 -4.48 -8.60 37.56
CA ASP A 251 -4.44 -7.74 38.76
C ASP A 251 -3.78 -6.38 38.47
N PRO A 252 -4.60 -5.32 38.25
CA PRO A 252 -4.10 -3.97 38.04
C PRO A 252 -3.31 -3.38 39.22
N ALA A 253 -3.46 -3.91 40.45
CA ALA A 253 -2.74 -3.39 41.61
C ALA A 253 -1.22 -3.64 41.51
N GLN A 254 -0.79 -4.64 40.76
CA GLN A 254 0.63 -4.93 40.56
C GLN A 254 1.32 -3.99 39.56
N LYS A 255 0.58 -3.16 38.80
CA LYS A 255 1.13 -2.29 37.75
C LYS A 255 2.32 -1.45 38.24
N ALA A 256 2.16 -0.79 39.40
CA ALA A 256 3.20 0.06 39.96
C ALA A 256 4.52 -0.67 40.24
N ARG A 257 4.45 -1.97 40.59
CA ARG A 257 5.63 -2.80 40.87
C ARG A 257 6.41 -3.13 39.60
N PHE A 258 5.70 -3.46 38.52
CA PHE A 258 6.34 -3.84 37.25
C PHE A 258 6.79 -2.65 36.41
N VAL A 259 6.14 -1.48 36.51
CA VAL A 259 6.52 -0.27 35.74
C VAL A 259 8.00 0.08 35.97
N ARG A 260 8.51 -0.03 37.21
CA ARG A 260 9.94 0.17 37.50
C ARG A 260 10.83 -0.78 36.71
N CYS A 261 10.46 -2.06 36.62
CA CYS A 261 11.19 -3.06 35.85
C CYS A 261 11.16 -2.76 34.34
N VAL A 262 9.99 -2.39 33.81
CA VAL A 262 9.84 -2.01 32.39
C VAL A 262 10.70 -0.78 32.04
N PHE A 263 10.77 0.23 32.92
CA PHE A 263 11.65 1.39 32.73
C PHE A 263 13.15 1.02 32.68
N GLN A 264 13.59 0.03 33.46
CA GLN A 264 14.96 -0.47 33.38
C GLN A 264 15.21 -1.18 32.03
N LEU A 265 14.23 -1.95 31.54
CA LEU A 265 14.31 -2.68 30.27
C LEU A 265 14.28 -1.78 29.03
N LEU A 266 13.75 -0.55 29.11
CA LEU A 266 13.82 0.42 28.00
C LEU A 266 15.26 0.78 27.59
N ASN A 267 16.20 0.70 28.52
CA ASN A 267 17.62 1.00 28.29
C ASN A 267 18.45 -0.26 28.02
N SER A 268 17.79 -1.37 27.66
CA SER A 268 18.49 -2.61 27.30
C SER A 268 19.38 -2.40 26.07
N SER A 269 20.52 -3.09 26.02
CA SER A 269 21.40 -3.12 24.85
C SER A 269 20.76 -3.84 23.66
N SER A 270 19.73 -4.65 23.91
CA SER A 270 19.03 -5.43 22.88
C SER A 270 17.88 -4.63 22.28
N PRO A 271 17.89 -4.35 20.96
CA PRO A 271 16.82 -3.60 20.31
C PRO A 271 15.44 -4.26 20.46
N ALA A 272 15.38 -5.59 20.44
CA ALA A 272 14.13 -6.34 20.59
C ALA A 272 13.51 -6.15 21.99
N VAL A 273 14.34 -6.18 23.04
CA VAL A 273 13.89 -5.97 24.42
C VAL A 273 13.43 -4.53 24.61
N SER A 274 14.19 -3.55 24.12
CA SER A 274 13.84 -2.12 24.23
C SER A 274 12.56 -1.78 23.46
N TYR A 275 12.35 -2.39 22.28
CA TYR A 275 11.12 -2.25 21.50
C TYR A 275 9.90 -2.83 22.24
N GLU A 276 10.02 -4.07 22.73
CA GLU A 276 8.96 -4.73 23.50
C GLU A 276 8.68 -4.06 24.84
N ALA A 277 9.71 -3.49 25.49
CA ALA A 277 9.57 -2.75 26.73
C ALA A 277 8.81 -1.44 26.50
N ALA A 278 9.10 -0.72 25.41
CA ALA A 278 8.36 0.49 25.03
C ALA A 278 6.89 0.15 24.74
N TRP A 279 6.64 -0.95 24.03
CA TRP A 279 5.28 -1.42 23.76
C TRP A 279 4.52 -1.76 25.05
N THR A 280 5.17 -2.51 25.93
CA THR A 280 4.63 -2.90 27.24
C THR A 280 4.35 -1.69 28.11
N LEU A 281 5.21 -0.67 28.09
CA LEU A 281 5.01 0.53 28.89
C LEU A 281 3.79 1.32 28.44
N VAL A 282 3.62 1.48 27.13
CA VAL A 282 2.49 2.18 26.52
C VAL A 282 1.19 1.43 26.80
N THR A 283 1.16 0.10 26.65
CA THR A 283 -0.02 -0.71 26.99
C THR A 283 -0.40 -0.67 28.47
N LEU A 284 0.57 -0.53 29.38
CA LEU A 284 0.28 -0.50 30.82
C LEU A 284 -0.10 0.88 31.36
N SER A 285 0.34 1.95 30.70
CA SER A 285 0.23 3.31 31.22
C SER A 285 0.08 4.35 30.10
N ALA A 286 -1.06 5.06 30.14
CA ALA A 286 -1.32 6.24 29.30
C ALA A 286 -0.71 7.54 29.88
N ALA A 287 0.06 7.46 30.97
CA ALA A 287 0.66 8.65 31.58
C ALA A 287 1.64 9.33 30.58
N PRO A 288 1.60 10.66 30.42
CA PRO A 288 2.48 11.36 29.48
C PRO A 288 3.97 11.08 29.68
N THR A 289 4.40 10.83 30.92
CA THR A 289 5.79 10.46 31.25
C THR A 289 6.18 9.09 30.69
N ALA A 290 5.28 8.12 30.75
CA ALA A 290 5.48 6.77 30.23
C ALA A 290 5.50 6.77 28.69
N VAL A 291 4.53 7.45 28.08
CA VAL A 291 4.45 7.61 26.61
C VAL A 291 5.67 8.37 26.08
N ARG A 292 6.12 9.43 26.76
CA ARG A 292 7.32 10.19 26.37
C ARG A 292 8.57 9.30 26.40
N ALA A 293 8.72 8.47 27.43
CA ALA A 293 9.84 7.55 27.52
C ALA A 293 9.82 6.49 26.40
N ALA A 294 8.66 5.88 26.14
CA ALA A 294 8.50 4.90 25.06
C ALA A 294 8.75 5.52 23.68
N ALA A 295 8.19 6.70 23.39
CA ALA A 295 8.41 7.42 22.14
C ALA A 295 9.89 7.78 21.95
N LYS A 296 10.59 8.21 23.02
CA LYS A 296 12.03 8.46 22.98
C LYS A 296 12.84 7.19 22.68
N THR A 297 12.46 6.04 23.27
CA THR A 297 13.08 4.74 22.95
C THR A 297 12.85 4.36 21.49
N TYR A 298 11.62 4.53 20.96
CA TYR A 298 11.33 4.31 19.55
C TYR A 298 12.16 5.21 18.63
N CYS A 299 12.27 6.51 18.91
CA CYS A 299 13.13 7.41 18.15
C CYS A 299 14.62 7.03 18.23
N GLY A 300 15.08 6.54 19.39
CA GLY A 300 16.42 5.99 19.55
C GLY A 300 16.68 4.78 18.65
N LEU A 301 15.72 3.84 18.60
CA LEU A 301 15.79 2.68 17.71
C LEU A 301 15.74 3.08 16.23
N LEU A 302 14.87 4.02 15.87
CA LEU A 302 14.72 4.54 14.50
C LEU A 302 16.03 5.14 13.96
N ASN A 303 16.77 5.85 14.80
CA ASN A 303 18.02 6.53 14.41
C ASN A 303 19.27 5.65 14.55
N SER A 304 19.27 4.66 15.43
CA SER A 304 20.45 3.80 15.68
C SER A 304 20.52 2.54 14.81
N GLN A 305 19.37 1.97 14.44
CA GLN A 305 19.34 0.72 13.68
C GLN A 305 19.65 0.96 12.21
N SER A 306 20.38 0.02 11.57
CA SER A 306 20.67 0.07 10.14
C SER A 306 19.61 -0.65 9.29
N ASP A 307 18.90 -1.63 9.86
CA ASP A 307 17.88 -2.40 9.16
C ASP A 307 16.64 -1.54 8.86
N ASN A 308 16.29 -1.45 7.56
CA ASN A 308 15.13 -0.71 7.08
C ASN A 308 13.82 -1.31 7.60
N ASN A 309 13.73 -2.63 7.77
CA ASN A 309 12.51 -3.29 8.24
C ASN A 309 12.18 -2.88 9.67
N VAL A 310 13.20 -2.85 10.54
CA VAL A 310 13.05 -2.40 11.92
C VAL A 310 12.59 -0.95 11.98
N LYS A 311 13.16 -0.07 11.13
CA LYS A 311 12.73 1.33 11.04
C LYS A 311 11.26 1.46 10.62
N LEU A 312 10.82 0.70 9.62
CA LEU A 312 9.42 0.73 9.18
C LEU A 312 8.45 0.28 10.27
N ILE A 313 8.78 -0.80 10.99
CA ILE A 313 7.99 -1.30 12.13
C ILE A 313 7.91 -0.26 13.26
N VAL A 314 9.03 0.42 13.56
CA VAL A 314 9.06 1.48 14.57
C VAL A 314 8.23 2.69 14.11
N LEU A 315 8.28 3.07 12.83
CA LEU A 315 7.45 4.14 12.27
C LEU A 315 5.96 3.81 12.33
N ASP A 316 5.56 2.56 12.10
CA ASP A 316 4.17 2.13 12.29
C ASP A 316 3.71 2.34 13.75
N ARG A 317 4.54 1.95 14.73
CA ARG A 317 4.23 2.18 16.14
C ARG A 317 4.14 3.66 16.50
N LEU A 318 5.00 4.50 15.94
CA LEU A 318 4.93 5.95 16.12
C LEU A 318 3.67 6.53 15.47
N ALA A 319 3.26 6.03 14.30
CA ALA A 319 2.03 6.43 13.63
C ALA A 319 0.77 6.02 14.44
N ASP A 320 0.79 4.86 15.08
CA ASP A 320 -0.29 4.43 15.99
C ASP A 320 -0.34 5.29 17.26
N LEU A 321 0.82 5.54 17.88
CA LEU A 321 0.92 6.43 19.06
C LEU A 321 0.43 7.86 18.76
N LYS A 322 0.64 8.36 17.54
CA LYS A 322 0.18 9.68 17.09
C LYS A 322 -1.33 9.86 17.25
N LYS A 323 -2.13 8.81 17.02
CA LYS A 323 -3.60 8.85 17.03
C LYS A 323 -4.16 9.29 18.38
N HIS A 324 -3.53 8.85 19.48
CA HIS A 324 -4.02 9.11 20.84
C HIS A 324 -3.14 10.08 21.65
N HIS A 325 -1.86 10.22 21.31
CA HIS A 325 -0.88 10.99 22.10
C HIS A 325 -0.16 12.10 21.32
N THR A 326 -0.88 12.79 20.44
CA THR A 326 -0.32 13.84 19.55
C THR A 326 0.52 14.88 20.29
N LYS A 327 0.04 15.39 21.44
CA LYS A 327 0.76 16.43 22.22
C LYS A 327 2.14 16.00 22.70
N VAL A 328 2.30 14.73 23.08
CA VAL A 328 3.61 14.20 23.55
C VAL A 328 4.54 14.00 22.35
N LEU A 329 4.03 13.51 21.22
CA LEU A 329 4.81 13.33 20.01
C LEU A 329 5.27 14.67 19.41
N GLN A 330 4.50 15.75 19.57
CA GLN A 330 4.89 17.10 19.16
C GLN A 330 6.20 17.58 19.81
N GLU A 331 6.46 17.18 21.07
CA GLU A 331 7.70 17.49 21.79
C GLU A 331 8.91 16.70 21.25
N ILE A 332 8.68 15.52 20.68
CA ILE A 332 9.72 14.57 20.22
C ILE A 332 9.88 14.64 18.68
N LEU A 333 9.12 15.48 17.99
CA LEU A 333 9.07 15.57 16.53
C LEU A 333 10.45 15.66 15.87
N MET A 334 11.36 16.47 16.45
CA MET A 334 12.71 16.63 15.91
C MET A 334 13.53 15.34 15.97
N ASP A 335 13.32 14.48 16.98
CA ASP A 335 13.98 13.18 17.07
C ASP A 335 13.47 12.21 15.98
N ILE A 336 12.18 12.31 15.61
CA ILE A 336 11.58 11.57 14.49
C ILE A 336 12.16 12.05 13.16
N MET A 337 12.28 13.37 12.97
CA MET A 337 12.79 13.97 11.73
C MET A 337 14.27 13.71 11.46
N ARG A 338 15.07 13.34 12.47
CA ARG A 338 16.46 12.89 12.23
C ARG A 338 16.52 11.66 11.32
N ALA A 339 15.45 10.86 11.28
CA ALA A 339 15.35 9.68 10.40
C ALA A 339 15.29 10.01 8.91
N LEU A 340 15.08 11.28 8.52
CA LEU A 340 15.17 11.74 7.12
C LEU A 340 16.57 11.56 6.52
N SER A 341 17.59 11.43 7.37
CA SER A 341 18.96 11.07 6.97
C SER A 341 19.10 9.65 6.42
N SER A 342 18.09 8.78 6.59
CA SER A 342 18.05 7.44 6.01
C SER A 342 18.11 7.54 4.48
N PRO A 343 18.91 6.71 3.77
CA PRO A 343 18.99 6.74 2.31
C PRO A 343 17.69 6.27 1.64
N ASN A 344 16.91 5.40 2.31
CA ASN A 344 15.69 4.81 1.78
C ASN A 344 14.54 5.84 1.69
N LEU A 345 13.98 6.02 0.49
CA LEU A 345 12.92 6.97 0.21
C LEU A 345 11.60 6.64 0.93
N ASP A 346 11.26 5.38 1.12
CA ASP A 346 9.98 4.97 1.73
C ASP A 346 9.95 5.30 3.22
N ILE A 347 11.11 5.16 3.89
CA ILE A 347 11.29 5.63 5.27
C ILE A 347 11.10 7.14 5.33
N CYS A 348 11.71 7.90 4.41
CA CYS A 348 11.55 9.35 4.36
C CYS A 348 10.10 9.79 4.11
N LYS A 349 9.37 9.12 3.21
CA LYS A 349 7.94 9.37 2.96
C LYS A 349 7.13 9.20 4.24
N LYS A 350 7.27 8.05 4.91
CA LYS A 350 6.53 7.73 6.14
C LYS A 350 6.89 8.66 7.29
N VAL A 351 8.17 9.04 7.42
CA VAL A 351 8.60 10.06 8.40
C VAL A 351 7.92 11.41 8.13
N LEU A 352 7.87 11.86 6.88
CA LEU A 352 7.23 13.13 6.52
C LEU A 352 5.72 13.08 6.74
N GLU A 353 5.05 11.97 6.41
CA GLU A 353 3.61 11.79 6.69
C GLU A 353 3.30 11.92 8.19
N ILE A 354 4.07 11.25 9.06
CA ILE A 354 3.92 11.38 10.52
C ILE A 354 4.25 12.81 10.97
N ALA A 355 5.31 13.41 10.41
CA ALA A 355 5.78 14.72 10.82
C ALA A 355 4.78 15.83 10.47
N MET A 356 4.20 15.84 9.27
CA MET A 356 3.28 16.89 8.79
C MET A 356 2.03 17.04 9.69
N ASP A 357 1.57 15.93 10.27
CA ASP A 357 0.44 15.93 11.21
C ASP A 357 0.81 16.43 12.61
N LEU A 358 2.09 16.29 13.00
CA LEU A 358 2.64 16.75 14.27
C LEU A 358 3.13 18.21 14.23
N VAL A 359 3.18 18.85 13.07
CA VAL A 359 3.61 20.25 12.98
C VAL A 359 2.58 21.17 13.64
N SER A 360 3.08 22.05 14.50
CA SER A 360 2.33 23.06 15.24
C SER A 360 3.07 24.40 15.22
N VAL A 361 2.41 25.48 15.63
CA VAL A 361 3.01 26.83 15.73
C VAL A 361 4.26 26.83 16.65
N ARG A 362 4.38 25.87 17.57
CA ARG A 362 5.51 25.81 18.52
C ARG A 362 6.79 25.20 17.93
N ASN A 363 6.68 24.32 16.94
CA ASN A 363 7.82 23.55 16.41
C ASN A 363 8.10 23.85 14.93
N ILE A 364 7.27 24.66 14.27
CA ILE A 364 7.37 24.95 12.84
C ILE A 364 8.74 25.52 12.43
N ASP A 365 9.31 26.44 13.20
CA ASP A 365 10.58 27.09 12.86
C ASP A 365 11.74 26.08 12.83
N GLU A 366 11.77 25.17 13.80
CA GLU A 366 12.76 24.09 13.87
C GLU A 366 12.54 23.09 12.73
N VAL A 367 11.28 22.74 12.46
CA VAL A 367 10.91 21.79 11.40
C VAL A 367 11.33 22.30 10.04
N VAL A 368 10.96 23.54 9.71
CA VAL A 368 11.30 24.15 8.43
C VAL A 368 12.79 24.34 8.31
N THR A 369 13.48 24.81 9.35
CA THR A 369 14.95 24.91 9.32
C THR A 369 15.63 23.58 9.02
N HIS A 370 15.14 22.47 9.58
CA HIS A 370 15.66 21.14 9.30
C HIS A 370 15.35 20.68 7.86
N LEU A 371 14.12 20.90 7.37
CA LEU A 371 13.77 20.60 5.98
C LEU A 371 14.61 21.41 4.98
N LYS A 372 14.86 22.70 5.25
CA LYS A 372 15.77 23.54 4.44
C LYS A 372 17.17 22.94 4.35
N ARG A 373 17.72 22.50 5.49
CA ARG A 373 19.04 21.86 5.55
C ARG A 373 19.07 20.56 4.73
N GLU A 374 18.03 19.74 4.83
CA GLU A 374 17.91 18.51 4.04
C GLU A 374 17.80 18.80 2.54
N VAL A 375 17.04 19.82 2.14
CA VAL A 375 16.93 20.25 0.73
C VAL A 375 18.29 20.68 0.19
N VAL A 376 19.07 21.46 0.93
CA VAL A 376 20.43 21.86 0.50
C VAL A 376 21.34 20.64 0.32
N LYS A 377 21.27 19.66 1.22
CA LYS A 377 22.04 18.39 1.07
C LYS A 377 21.67 17.62 -0.19
N THR A 378 20.46 17.76 -0.71
CA THR A 378 20.08 17.09 -1.98
C THR A 378 20.78 17.67 -3.20
N GLN A 379 21.46 18.82 -3.09
CA GLN A 379 22.30 19.35 -4.17
C GLN A 379 23.56 18.50 -4.39
N ASP A 380 24.04 17.80 -3.36
CA ASP A 380 25.12 16.84 -3.49
C ASP A 380 24.61 15.57 -4.19
N LYS A 381 25.18 15.24 -5.36
CA LYS A 381 24.77 14.13 -6.25
C LYS A 381 24.98 12.72 -5.66
N SER A 382 25.26 12.59 -4.37
CA SER A 382 25.64 11.33 -3.72
C SER A 382 24.48 10.35 -3.49
N ARG A 383 23.22 10.82 -3.57
CA ARG A 383 22.05 10.02 -3.19
C ARG A 383 21.30 9.49 -4.42
N GLU A 384 21.05 8.18 -4.44
CA GLU A 384 20.21 7.55 -5.46
C GLU A 384 18.78 8.14 -5.37
N LYS A 385 18.19 8.51 -6.52
CA LYS A 385 16.88 9.21 -6.60
C LYS A 385 16.80 10.54 -5.84
N ALA A 386 17.89 11.32 -5.79
CA ALA A 386 17.90 12.64 -5.15
C ALA A 386 16.79 13.59 -5.66
N GLY A 387 16.40 13.51 -6.93
CA GLY A 387 15.30 14.31 -7.51
C GLY A 387 13.93 14.00 -6.88
N GLU A 388 13.58 12.72 -6.72
CA GLU A 388 12.32 12.30 -6.08
C GLU A 388 12.27 12.70 -4.59
N TYR A 389 13.39 12.52 -3.87
CA TYR A 389 13.50 12.94 -2.47
C TYR A 389 13.39 14.47 -2.34
N ARG A 390 14.03 15.23 -3.23
CA ARG A 390 13.92 16.69 -3.27
C ARG A 390 12.49 17.14 -3.51
N HIS A 391 11.80 16.54 -4.47
CA HIS A 391 10.39 16.83 -4.75
C HIS A 391 9.51 16.57 -3.50
N LEU A 392 9.75 15.48 -2.79
CA LEU A 392 9.05 15.15 -1.55
C LEU A 392 9.28 16.20 -0.44
N LEU A 393 10.53 16.66 -0.26
CA LEU A 393 10.87 17.71 0.69
C LEU A 393 10.23 19.06 0.32
N ILE A 394 10.28 19.46 -0.96
CA ILE A 394 9.65 20.69 -1.45
C ILE A 394 8.14 20.65 -1.20
N LYS A 395 7.49 19.51 -1.45
CA LYS A 395 6.06 19.32 -1.16
C LYS A 395 5.74 19.44 0.34
N ALA A 396 6.60 18.91 1.21
CA ALA A 396 6.44 19.04 2.66
C ALA A 396 6.62 20.50 3.13
N ILE A 397 7.64 21.19 2.62
CA ILE A 397 7.88 22.62 2.89
C ILE A 397 6.70 23.47 2.40
N HIS A 398 6.16 23.15 1.21
CA HIS A 398 4.97 23.79 0.66
C HIS A 398 3.76 23.63 1.60
N ALA A 399 3.46 22.41 2.03
CA ALA A 399 2.37 22.14 2.97
C ALA A 399 2.55 22.91 4.30
N CYS A 400 3.78 23.01 4.80
CA CYS A 400 4.10 23.81 5.98
C CYS A 400 3.84 25.30 5.75
N ALA A 401 4.26 25.87 4.62
CA ALA A 401 4.09 27.30 4.33
C ALA A 401 2.63 27.70 4.06
N VAL A 402 1.83 26.80 3.48
CA VAL A 402 0.37 27.01 3.32
C VAL A 402 -0.35 26.97 4.67
N LYS A 403 0.04 26.03 5.55
CA LYS A 403 -0.57 25.87 6.88
C LYS A 403 -0.13 26.96 7.88
N PHE A 404 1.10 27.47 7.74
CA PHE A 404 1.70 28.45 8.64
C PHE A 404 2.28 29.64 7.84
N PRO A 405 1.48 30.71 7.65
CA PRO A 405 1.85 31.87 6.85
C PRO A 405 3.13 32.59 7.30
N GLU A 406 3.38 32.61 8.62
CA GLU A 406 4.51 33.33 9.24
C GLU A 406 5.87 32.85 8.71
N VAL A 407 5.98 31.57 8.36
CA VAL A 407 7.23 30.96 7.90
C VAL A 407 7.42 31.09 6.38
N ALA A 408 6.38 31.50 5.66
CA ALA A 408 6.39 31.54 4.20
C ALA A 408 7.46 32.52 3.66
N ASN A 409 7.67 33.67 4.31
CA ASN A 409 8.72 34.62 3.92
C ASN A 409 10.12 33.96 3.90
N ALA A 410 10.45 33.22 4.97
CA ALA A 410 11.73 32.57 5.09
C ALA A 410 11.93 31.43 4.06
N VAL A 411 10.83 30.84 3.57
CA VAL A 411 10.85 29.66 2.69
C VAL A 411 10.88 30.04 1.21
N VAL A 412 10.12 31.07 0.82
CA VAL A 412 9.90 31.42 -0.59
C VAL A 412 11.22 31.71 -1.32
N HIS A 413 12.14 32.47 -0.70
CA HIS A 413 13.44 32.75 -1.30
C HIS A 413 14.29 31.52 -1.57
N LEU A 414 14.30 30.56 -0.63
CA LEU A 414 15.02 29.30 -0.82
C LEU A 414 14.41 28.48 -1.95
N LEU A 415 13.08 28.38 -2.00
CA LEU A 415 12.40 27.62 -3.06
C LEU A 415 12.69 28.22 -4.44
N MET A 416 12.77 29.54 -4.55
CA MET A 416 13.06 30.22 -5.82
C MET A 416 14.44 29.90 -6.41
N GLU A 417 15.42 29.49 -5.60
CA GLU A 417 16.72 29.02 -6.09
C GLU A 417 16.60 27.72 -6.91
N PHE A 418 15.51 26.96 -6.73
CA PHE A 418 15.25 25.71 -7.46
C PHE A 418 14.51 25.93 -8.78
N LEU A 419 14.17 27.16 -9.16
CA LEU A 419 13.53 27.46 -10.45
C LEU A 419 14.40 27.12 -11.67
N ASN A 420 15.73 27.04 -11.49
CA ASN A 420 16.67 26.67 -12.55
C ASN A 420 16.77 25.15 -12.78
N GLN A 421 16.31 24.33 -11.83
CA GLN A 421 16.40 22.87 -11.92
C GLN A 421 15.17 22.29 -12.64
N PRO A 422 15.32 21.23 -13.45
CA PRO A 422 14.19 20.62 -14.13
C PRO A 422 13.21 19.92 -13.17
N ASP A 423 13.71 19.38 -12.06
CA ASP A 423 12.93 18.61 -11.09
C ASP A 423 12.26 19.54 -10.07
N GLY A 424 10.93 19.57 -10.05
CA GLY A 424 10.13 20.31 -9.04
C GLY A 424 9.97 21.81 -9.27
N ALA A 425 10.62 22.42 -10.27
CA ALA A 425 10.48 23.85 -10.56
C ALA A 425 9.05 24.29 -10.90
N MET A 426 8.24 23.39 -11.48
CA MET A 426 6.83 23.69 -11.75
C MET A 426 6.03 23.86 -10.46
N ASP A 427 6.24 22.99 -9.47
CA ASP A 427 5.52 23.07 -8.19
C ASP A 427 5.93 24.32 -7.42
N VAL A 428 7.23 24.66 -7.46
CA VAL A 428 7.78 25.89 -6.89
C VAL A 428 7.14 27.12 -7.52
N VAL A 429 7.10 27.24 -8.85
CA VAL A 429 6.59 28.46 -9.49
C VAL A 429 5.06 28.61 -9.30
N LEU A 430 4.32 27.50 -9.26
CA LEU A 430 2.89 27.51 -8.94
C LEU A 430 2.65 27.94 -7.50
N PHE A 431 3.50 27.50 -6.57
CA PHE A 431 3.46 27.97 -5.19
C PHE A 431 3.73 29.47 -5.08
N VAL A 432 4.80 29.95 -5.71
CA VAL A 432 5.13 31.38 -5.75
C VAL A 432 3.94 32.18 -6.31
N ARG A 433 3.27 31.69 -7.35
CA ARG A 433 2.05 32.29 -7.91
C ARG A 433 0.91 32.37 -6.88
N ALA A 434 0.65 31.29 -6.14
CA ALA A 434 -0.39 31.25 -5.09
C ALA A 434 -0.05 32.16 -3.90
N MET A 435 1.24 32.26 -3.54
CA MET A 435 1.76 33.13 -2.50
C MET A 435 1.60 34.61 -2.85
N CYS A 436 1.89 35.01 -4.09
CA CYS A 436 1.66 36.37 -4.55
C CYS A 436 0.20 36.80 -4.40
N GLU A 437 -0.78 35.93 -4.66
CA GLU A 437 -2.19 36.28 -4.49
C GLU A 437 -2.56 36.33 -3.00
N SER A 438 -2.17 35.30 -2.24
CA SER A 438 -2.60 35.12 -0.84
C SER A 438 -1.94 36.11 0.14
N TYR A 439 -0.72 36.58 -0.15
CA TYR A 439 0.09 37.41 0.75
C TYR A 439 0.63 38.67 0.05
N PRO A 440 -0.11 39.79 0.09
CA PRO A 440 0.30 41.03 -0.56
C PRO A 440 1.65 41.58 -0.10
N GLU A 441 1.99 41.42 1.18
CA GLU A 441 3.23 41.94 1.79
C GLU A 441 4.51 41.30 1.21
N LEU A 442 4.42 40.07 0.68
CA LEU A 442 5.57 39.35 0.12
C LEU A 442 5.79 39.63 -1.37
N ARG A 443 4.85 40.31 -2.05
CA ARG A 443 4.86 40.49 -3.51
C ARG A 443 6.13 41.18 -4.00
N GLU A 444 6.52 42.27 -3.35
CA GLU A 444 7.70 43.05 -3.75
C GLU A 444 8.97 42.19 -3.68
N SER A 445 9.19 41.53 -2.55
CA SER A 445 10.33 40.64 -2.33
C SER A 445 10.39 39.47 -3.33
N ILE A 446 9.23 38.87 -3.63
CA ILE A 446 9.11 37.81 -4.62
C ILE A 446 9.45 38.32 -6.03
N LEU A 447 8.94 39.49 -6.41
CA LEU A 447 9.17 40.06 -7.74
C LEU A 447 10.66 40.36 -7.96
N GLN A 448 11.31 41.00 -6.97
CA GLN A 448 12.75 41.27 -7.03
C GLN A 448 13.55 39.99 -7.26
N LYS A 449 13.31 38.95 -6.45
CA LYS A 449 14.03 37.68 -6.61
C LYS A 449 13.69 36.97 -7.92
N LEU A 450 12.44 37.06 -8.39
CA LEU A 450 12.00 36.42 -9.64
C LEU A 450 12.68 37.09 -10.85
N MET A 451 12.81 38.41 -10.84
CA MET A 451 13.49 39.18 -11.88
C MET A 451 14.97 38.83 -11.96
N ILE A 452 15.66 38.74 -10.81
CA ILE A 452 17.07 38.33 -10.74
C ILE A 452 17.26 36.91 -11.30
N SER A 453 16.40 35.97 -10.92
CA SER A 453 16.51 34.58 -11.35
C SER A 453 15.87 34.30 -12.73
N PHE A 454 15.29 35.31 -13.39
CA PHE A 454 14.50 35.12 -14.61
C PHE A 454 15.34 34.62 -15.80
N THR A 455 16.59 35.07 -15.89
CA THR A 455 17.52 34.68 -16.97
C THR A 455 17.98 33.23 -16.87
N ASP A 456 17.97 32.68 -15.65
CA ASP A 456 18.51 31.36 -15.33
C ASP A 456 17.47 30.23 -15.51
N ILE A 457 16.20 30.58 -15.76
CA ILE A 457 15.13 29.61 -15.98
C ILE A 457 15.37 28.87 -17.31
N SER A 458 15.23 27.55 -17.30
CA SER A 458 15.48 26.70 -18.48
C SER A 458 14.21 26.13 -19.11
N LEU A 459 13.12 26.05 -18.35
CA LEU A 459 11.87 25.39 -18.74
C LEU A 459 10.80 26.38 -19.23
N ALA A 460 10.27 26.15 -20.43
CA ALA A 460 9.21 26.98 -21.01
C ALA A 460 7.93 27.05 -20.15
N LYS A 461 7.55 25.95 -19.50
CA LYS A 461 6.38 25.91 -18.60
C LYS A 461 6.54 26.85 -17.40
N VAL A 462 7.75 26.90 -16.83
CA VAL A 462 8.09 27.76 -15.69
C VAL A 462 8.08 29.23 -16.12
N TYR A 463 8.66 29.54 -17.29
CA TYR A 463 8.60 30.88 -17.87
C TYR A 463 7.17 31.40 -18.05
N ARG A 464 6.23 30.57 -18.52
CA ARG A 464 4.83 30.98 -18.72
C ARG A 464 4.18 31.43 -17.40
N VAL A 465 4.47 30.74 -16.29
CA VAL A 465 3.96 31.12 -14.97
C VAL A 465 4.70 32.36 -14.44
N GLY A 466 6.03 32.42 -14.58
CA GLY A 466 6.81 33.60 -14.18
C GLY A 466 6.39 34.87 -14.90
N LEU A 467 6.18 34.80 -16.21
CA LEU A 467 5.65 35.89 -17.05
C LEU A 467 4.28 36.35 -16.57
N TRP A 468 3.39 35.42 -16.22
CA TRP A 468 2.07 35.77 -15.66
C TRP A 468 2.20 36.51 -14.33
N ILE A 469 3.09 36.08 -13.43
CA ILE A 469 3.35 36.75 -12.14
C ILE A 469 3.85 38.18 -12.37
N LEU A 470 4.84 38.37 -13.25
CA LEU A 470 5.36 39.69 -13.60
C LEU A 470 4.27 40.59 -14.21
N GLY A 471 3.46 40.06 -15.12
CA GLY A 471 2.37 40.80 -15.76
C GLY A 471 1.30 41.30 -14.78
N GLU A 472 0.95 40.47 -13.79
CA GLU A 472 -0.10 40.78 -12.80
C GLU A 472 0.40 41.65 -11.66
N TYR A 473 1.57 41.35 -11.10
CA TYR A 473 1.97 41.92 -9.80
C TYR A 473 3.03 43.02 -9.88
N ALA A 474 3.65 43.26 -11.05
CA ALA A 474 4.57 44.39 -11.20
C ALA A 474 3.92 45.70 -10.71
N THR A 475 4.67 46.51 -9.97
CA THR A 475 4.17 47.73 -9.32
C THR A 475 4.04 48.86 -10.34
N LEU A 476 3.02 49.70 -10.15
CA LEU A 476 2.93 50.94 -10.93
C LEU A 476 4.11 51.84 -10.55
N PRO A 477 4.67 52.59 -11.50
CA PRO A 477 5.71 53.55 -11.20
C PRO A 477 5.17 54.59 -10.20
N PRO A 478 5.85 54.84 -9.07
CA PRO A 478 5.41 55.82 -8.07
C PRO A 478 5.43 57.24 -8.66
N GLU A 479 4.44 58.05 -8.30
CA GLU A 479 4.25 59.42 -8.84
C GLU A 479 5.40 60.38 -8.46
N ASP A 480 6.13 60.07 -7.37
CA ASP A 480 7.24 60.86 -6.84
C ASP A 480 8.57 60.68 -7.59
N GLY A 481 8.60 59.84 -8.63
CA GLY A 481 9.80 59.59 -9.44
C GLY A 481 10.89 58.76 -8.74
N THR A 482 10.57 58.14 -7.59
CA THR A 482 11.46 57.18 -6.92
C THR A 482 11.59 55.90 -7.75
N GLU A 483 12.81 55.46 -8.03
CA GLU A 483 13.05 54.20 -8.73
C GLU A 483 12.56 53.03 -7.87
N SER A 484 11.61 52.24 -8.39
CA SER A 484 11.18 50.99 -7.78
C SER A 484 11.69 49.83 -8.63
N ASP A 485 12.49 48.97 -7.98
CA ASP A 485 13.09 47.77 -8.59
C ASP A 485 12.03 46.75 -9.05
N THR A 486 10.77 46.92 -8.65
CA THR A 486 9.64 46.04 -9.03
C THR A 486 8.66 46.68 -10.00
N SER A 487 9.00 47.86 -10.51
CA SER A 487 8.14 48.62 -11.41
C SER A 487 7.87 47.87 -12.71
N ILE A 488 6.77 48.22 -13.38
CA ILE A 488 6.42 47.67 -14.70
C ILE A 488 7.55 47.89 -15.73
N PHE A 489 8.28 49.00 -15.65
CA PHE A 489 9.40 49.26 -16.55
C PHE A 489 10.56 48.28 -16.34
N GLU A 490 10.88 47.96 -15.08
CA GLU A 490 11.93 46.99 -14.76
C GLU A 490 11.52 45.56 -15.14
N ALA A 491 10.23 45.22 -14.96
CA ALA A 491 9.68 43.93 -15.39
C ALA A 491 9.79 43.76 -16.90
N ALA A 492 9.47 44.81 -17.66
CA ALA A 492 9.63 44.81 -19.10
C ALA A 492 11.10 44.75 -19.52
N SER A 493 11.98 45.51 -18.86
CA SER A 493 13.44 45.50 -19.07
C SER A 493 14.02 44.10 -18.87
N THR A 494 13.61 43.41 -17.81
CA THR A 494 14.00 42.02 -17.51
C THR A 494 13.58 41.07 -18.63
N ILE A 495 12.33 41.19 -19.12
CA ILE A 495 11.82 40.38 -20.24
C ILE A 495 12.61 40.66 -21.52
N PHE A 496 12.87 41.93 -21.86
CA PHE A 496 13.65 42.27 -23.04
C PHE A 496 15.10 41.77 -22.95
N THR A 497 15.72 41.86 -21.77
CA THR A 497 17.07 41.33 -21.51
C THR A 497 17.12 39.81 -21.69
N ALA A 498 16.10 39.09 -21.21
CA ALA A 498 16.00 37.64 -21.40
C ALA A 498 15.74 37.22 -22.87
N ILE A 499 15.16 38.09 -23.70
CA ILE A 499 14.97 37.86 -25.14
C ILE A 499 16.25 38.22 -25.93
N GLY A 500 17.06 39.15 -25.42
CA GLY A 500 18.27 39.65 -26.06
C GLY A 500 18.00 40.65 -27.19
N SER A 501 19.01 40.93 -28.02
CA SER A 501 18.90 41.91 -29.10
C SER A 501 17.93 41.46 -30.20
N LEU A 502 17.07 42.39 -30.65
CA LEU A 502 16.18 42.20 -31.79
C LEU A 502 16.88 42.67 -33.08
N PRO A 503 16.74 41.99 -34.23
CA PRO A 503 15.77 40.93 -34.54
C PRO A 503 16.11 39.53 -33.99
N LEU A 504 15.07 38.68 -33.83
CA LEU A 504 15.18 37.25 -33.50
C LEU A 504 15.60 36.46 -34.76
N ALA A 505 16.80 36.75 -35.24
CA ALA A 505 17.39 36.21 -36.45
C ALA A 505 18.58 35.31 -36.10
N THR A 506 18.64 34.10 -36.67
CA THR A 506 19.90 33.35 -36.80
C THR A 506 20.80 34.06 -37.82
N GLU A 507 22.12 33.92 -37.76
CA GLU A 507 23.07 34.61 -38.68
C GLU A 507 22.72 34.49 -40.18
N ALA A 508 21.98 33.44 -40.57
CA ALA A 508 21.42 33.26 -41.91
C ALA A 508 20.38 34.33 -42.33
N MET A 509 19.63 34.93 -41.41
CA MET A 509 18.60 35.95 -41.69
C MET A 509 19.17 37.37 -41.79
N LEU A 510 20.38 37.61 -41.26
CA LEU A 510 21.07 38.91 -41.35
C LEU A 510 21.82 39.11 -42.68
N LYS A 511 21.95 38.05 -43.51
CA LYS A 511 22.71 38.04 -44.77
C LYS A 511 21.87 38.18 -46.05
N ALA A 512 20.63 38.64 -45.98
CA ALA A 512 19.89 39.08 -47.18
C ALA A 512 18.98 40.26 -46.80
N PRO A 513 18.70 41.25 -47.69
CA PRO A 513 18.93 41.26 -49.15
C PRO A 513 19.48 42.60 -49.73
N THR A 514 20.44 42.57 -50.67
CA THR A 514 20.63 43.68 -51.64
C THR A 514 21.28 43.21 -52.95
N GLU A 515 20.59 43.53 -54.04
CA GLU A 515 21.07 43.74 -55.43
C GLU A 515 21.39 42.52 -56.34
N ASN A 516 20.53 42.33 -57.35
CA ASN A 516 20.88 41.87 -58.71
C ASN A 516 21.06 43.14 -59.59
N PRO A 517 21.70 43.15 -60.79
CA PRO A 517 22.11 42.02 -61.66
C PRO A 517 23.49 42.17 -62.37
N GLU A 518 23.81 41.17 -63.21
CA GLU A 518 24.78 41.15 -64.34
C GLU A 518 26.29 40.99 -64.07
N GLY A 519 26.81 39.88 -64.59
CA GLY A 519 28.24 39.56 -64.67
C GLY A 519 28.45 38.07 -64.87
N ALA A 520 28.47 37.64 -66.14
CA ALA A 520 28.79 36.27 -66.52
C ALA A 520 30.22 35.88 -66.10
N GLU A 521 30.41 34.65 -65.60
CA GLU A 521 31.22 33.62 -66.26
C GLU A 521 31.21 32.29 -65.47
N ASP A 522 31.35 31.23 -66.24
CA ASP A 522 31.11 29.82 -65.97
C ASP A 522 32.30 29.14 -65.23
N PRO A 523 32.34 27.81 -64.97
CA PRO A 523 32.49 27.25 -63.63
C PRO A 523 33.79 26.44 -63.44
N ALA A 524 34.48 26.59 -62.31
CA ALA A 524 35.43 25.57 -61.85
C ALA A 524 35.79 25.74 -60.37
N ALA A 525 35.87 24.59 -59.68
CA ALA A 525 36.36 24.39 -58.30
C ALA A 525 35.35 24.64 -57.15
N ALA A 526 34.28 23.85 -57.13
CA ALA A 526 33.62 23.46 -55.87
C ALA A 526 33.78 21.94 -55.69
N GLY A 527 34.68 21.54 -54.79
CA GLY A 527 34.78 20.17 -54.30
C GLY A 527 33.57 19.84 -53.43
N ALA A 528 32.63 19.05 -53.94
CA ALA A 528 31.50 18.53 -53.19
C ALA A 528 31.95 17.45 -52.19
N ALA A 529 31.81 17.69 -50.89
CA ALA A 529 31.86 16.64 -49.88
C ALA A 529 30.46 16.03 -49.71
N TYR A 530 30.22 14.88 -50.34
CA TYR A 530 29.02 14.06 -50.17
C TYR A 530 29.03 13.32 -48.83
N SER A 531 27.86 13.23 -48.18
CA SER A 531 27.59 12.45 -46.97
C SER A 531 27.68 10.93 -47.19
N LYS A 532 28.32 10.19 -46.28
CA LYS A 532 28.36 8.71 -46.30
C LYS A 532 27.01 8.11 -45.85
N PRO A 533 26.46 7.10 -46.57
CA PRO A 533 25.27 6.37 -46.15
C PRO A 533 25.56 5.41 -44.99
N VAL A 534 24.59 5.25 -44.07
CA VAL A 534 24.63 4.25 -42.99
C VAL A 534 23.68 3.11 -43.36
N THR A 535 24.20 1.88 -43.40
CA THR A 535 23.43 0.67 -43.64
C THR A 535 23.13 -0.03 -42.31
N LYS A 536 21.87 -0.45 -42.10
CA LYS A 536 21.46 -1.30 -40.98
C LYS A 536 20.89 -2.61 -41.53
N SER A 537 21.32 -3.75 -41.02
CA SER A 537 20.71 -5.05 -41.33
C SER A 537 19.48 -5.28 -40.47
N VAL A 538 18.34 -5.56 -41.11
CA VAL A 538 17.05 -5.89 -40.52
C VAL A 538 16.67 -7.30 -40.98
N VAL A 539 16.20 -8.13 -40.05
CA VAL A 539 15.73 -9.49 -40.36
C VAL A 539 14.23 -9.41 -40.64
N LEU A 540 13.80 -9.88 -41.81
CA LEU A 540 12.40 -9.91 -42.18
C LEU A 540 11.66 -11.07 -41.48
N ALA A 541 10.33 -11.04 -41.49
CA ALA A 541 9.50 -12.05 -40.81
C ALA A 541 9.68 -13.49 -41.35
N ASP A 542 10.38 -13.67 -42.48
CA ASP A 542 10.76 -14.97 -43.05
C ASP A 542 12.15 -15.46 -42.62
N GLY A 543 12.87 -14.69 -41.80
CA GLY A 543 14.20 -15.04 -41.27
C GLY A 543 15.39 -14.69 -42.18
N THR A 544 15.18 -14.03 -43.33
CA THR A 544 16.29 -13.53 -44.16
C THR A 544 16.77 -12.13 -43.73
N TYR A 545 18.08 -11.91 -43.82
CA TYR A 545 18.72 -10.64 -43.48
C TYR A 545 18.69 -9.69 -44.69
N ALA A 546 17.99 -8.56 -44.57
CA ALA A 546 17.98 -7.48 -45.57
C ALA A 546 18.72 -6.25 -45.02
N THR A 547 19.48 -5.55 -45.88
CA THR A 547 20.14 -4.29 -45.50
C THR A 547 19.33 -3.09 -45.96
N GLU A 548 18.82 -2.32 -45.01
CA GLU A 548 18.15 -1.05 -45.25
C GLU A 548 19.19 0.09 -45.24
N THR A 549 19.20 0.91 -46.28
CA THR A 549 20.12 2.04 -46.43
C THR A 549 19.32 3.34 -46.32
N SER A 550 19.28 3.92 -45.12
CA SER A 550 18.55 5.17 -44.89
C SER A 550 19.45 6.38 -45.18
N TYR A 551 19.05 7.24 -46.11
CA TYR A 551 19.58 8.60 -46.19
C TYR A 551 18.89 9.44 -45.11
N SER A 552 19.43 9.43 -43.90
CA SER A 552 19.00 10.39 -42.88
C SER A 552 19.61 11.75 -43.24
N ALA A 553 18.75 12.75 -43.49
CA ALA A 553 19.17 14.13 -43.35
C ALA A 553 19.73 14.28 -41.93
N PRO A 554 20.92 14.87 -41.73
CA PRO A 554 21.43 15.05 -40.39
C PRO A 554 20.43 15.92 -39.64
N ALA A 555 19.76 15.33 -38.63
CA ALA A 555 19.29 16.11 -37.51
C ALA A 555 20.50 16.93 -37.08
N ALA A 556 20.40 18.25 -37.19
CA ALA A 556 21.48 19.15 -36.82
C ALA A 556 21.92 18.79 -35.41
N LYS A 557 23.07 18.11 -35.28
CA LYS A 557 23.87 18.18 -34.07
C LYS A 557 24.26 19.64 -33.97
N ALA A 558 23.50 20.41 -33.21
CA ALA A 558 23.89 21.73 -32.78
C ALA A 558 25.25 21.58 -32.10
N GLY A 559 26.24 22.24 -32.67
CA GLY A 559 27.62 22.19 -32.23
C GLY A 559 27.73 22.76 -30.83
N GLY A 560 28.34 21.98 -29.93
CA GLY A 560 28.89 22.52 -28.71
C GLY A 560 30.06 23.44 -29.04
N ALA A 561 29.93 24.72 -28.69
CA ALA A 561 31.00 25.62 -28.23
C ALA A 561 30.51 27.08 -28.13
N GLU A 562 29.47 27.49 -28.88
CA GLU A 562 28.99 28.89 -28.89
C GLU A 562 27.58 29.12 -28.29
N GLU A 563 26.83 28.05 -27.96
CA GLU A 563 25.47 28.15 -27.42
C GLU A 563 25.39 28.43 -25.90
N GLU A 564 26.50 28.48 -25.16
CA GLU A 564 26.50 28.67 -23.70
C GLU A 564 26.16 30.10 -23.23
N ASN A 565 26.24 31.12 -24.11
CA ASN A 565 26.03 32.52 -23.75
C ASN A 565 24.68 33.11 -24.19
N VAL A 566 23.75 32.30 -24.70
CA VAL A 566 22.43 32.76 -25.15
C VAL A 566 21.41 32.64 -24.01
N PRO A 567 20.71 33.73 -23.60
CA PRO A 567 19.69 33.67 -22.55
C PRO A 567 18.63 32.59 -22.76
N GLY A 568 18.18 31.95 -21.67
CA GLY A 568 17.30 30.77 -21.70
C GLY A 568 16.00 30.97 -22.50
N LEU A 569 15.34 32.12 -22.32
CA LEU A 569 14.12 32.49 -23.05
C LEU A 569 14.36 32.64 -24.56
N ARG A 570 15.46 33.30 -24.98
CA ARG A 570 15.84 33.43 -26.40
C ARG A 570 16.06 32.07 -27.04
N ARG A 571 16.78 31.17 -26.36
CA ARG A 571 17.04 29.81 -26.84
C ARG A 571 15.75 29.02 -27.07
N LEU A 572 14.77 29.12 -26.16
CA LEU A 572 13.49 28.42 -26.29
C LEU A 572 12.63 28.96 -27.45
N LEU A 573 12.62 30.27 -27.66
CA LEU A 573 11.92 30.90 -28.79
C LEU A 573 12.54 30.51 -30.14
N LEU A 574 13.88 30.53 -30.24
CA LEU A 574 14.59 30.10 -31.46
C LEU A 574 14.43 28.59 -31.74
N ASN A 575 14.25 27.78 -30.69
CA ASN A 575 13.94 26.37 -30.81
C ASN A 575 12.48 26.07 -31.20
N GLY A 576 11.62 27.10 -31.33
CA GLY A 576 10.27 26.97 -31.88
C GLY A 576 9.13 26.82 -30.85
N ASP A 577 9.33 27.17 -29.57
CA ASP A 577 8.21 27.23 -28.60
C ASP A 577 7.42 28.55 -28.76
N PHE A 578 6.55 28.63 -29.76
CA PHE A 578 5.75 29.84 -30.02
C PHE A 578 4.60 30.05 -29.04
N PHE A 579 4.18 29.01 -28.32
CA PHE A 579 3.22 29.18 -27.23
C PHE A 579 3.83 30.01 -26.10
N LEU A 580 5.13 29.81 -25.79
CA LEU A 580 5.87 30.71 -24.91
C LEU A 580 5.94 32.13 -25.49
N GLY A 581 6.14 32.27 -26.81
CA GLY A 581 6.10 33.56 -27.50
C GLY A 581 4.75 34.29 -27.35
N ALA A 582 3.64 33.57 -27.44
CA ALA A 582 2.31 34.12 -27.19
C ALA A 582 2.12 34.56 -25.72
N ALA A 583 2.71 33.84 -24.76
CA ALA A 583 2.70 34.25 -23.35
C ALA A 583 3.51 35.53 -23.11
N VAL A 584 4.67 35.68 -23.76
CA VAL A 584 5.47 36.92 -23.74
C VAL A 584 4.66 38.09 -24.29
N ALA A 585 4.04 37.92 -25.47
CA ALA A 585 3.21 38.95 -26.09
C ALA A 585 2.03 39.36 -25.19
N SER A 586 1.33 38.40 -24.59
CA SER A 586 0.22 38.66 -23.68
C SER A 586 0.66 39.43 -22.44
N THR A 587 1.84 39.11 -21.91
CA THR A 587 2.42 39.76 -20.73
C THR A 587 2.82 41.21 -21.03
N LEU A 588 3.55 41.44 -22.13
CA LEU A 588 3.94 42.79 -22.55
C LEU A 588 2.71 43.67 -22.86
N THR A 589 1.68 43.10 -23.51
CA THR A 589 0.41 43.80 -23.76
C THR A 589 -0.23 44.25 -22.45
N LYS A 590 -0.29 43.35 -21.46
CA LYS A 590 -0.84 43.63 -20.12
C LYS A 590 -0.05 44.73 -19.41
N LEU A 591 1.28 44.67 -19.40
CA LEU A 591 2.13 45.69 -18.78
C LEU A 591 1.90 47.07 -19.40
N CYS A 592 1.81 47.15 -20.74
CA CYS A 592 1.52 48.40 -21.45
C CYS A 592 0.13 48.95 -21.09
N LEU A 593 -0.89 48.10 -21.05
CA LEU A 593 -2.26 48.50 -20.68
C LEU A 593 -2.36 48.99 -19.23
N ARG A 594 -1.64 48.34 -18.30
CA ARG A 594 -1.63 48.74 -16.88
C ARG A 594 -0.98 50.11 -16.66
N VAL A 595 0.14 50.40 -17.34
CA VAL A 595 0.80 51.72 -17.22
C VAL A 595 0.01 52.82 -17.94
N SER A 596 -0.72 52.49 -19.00
CA SER A 596 -1.54 53.44 -19.75
C SER A 596 -2.97 53.58 -19.21
N ASN A 597 -3.38 52.76 -18.24
CA ASN A 597 -4.75 52.67 -17.71
C ASN A 597 -5.81 52.57 -18.83
N GLY A 598 -5.50 51.82 -19.90
CA GLY A 598 -6.37 51.63 -21.06
C GLY A 598 -6.36 52.75 -22.11
N ASP A 599 -5.82 53.93 -21.79
CA ASP A 599 -5.64 55.05 -22.75
C ASP A 599 -4.21 55.04 -23.33
N VAL A 600 -3.94 54.07 -24.21
CA VAL A 600 -2.60 53.91 -24.80
C VAL A 600 -2.19 55.14 -25.62
N ALA A 601 -3.11 55.72 -26.39
CA ALA A 601 -2.83 56.87 -27.25
C ALA A 601 -2.53 58.14 -26.43
N GLY A 602 -3.33 58.45 -25.42
CA GLY A 602 -3.09 59.61 -24.56
C GLY A 602 -1.92 59.42 -23.60
N ALA A 603 -1.66 58.19 -23.11
CA ALA A 603 -0.51 57.92 -22.25
C ALA A 603 0.84 58.01 -22.99
N THR A 604 0.90 57.50 -24.23
CA THR A 604 2.13 57.58 -25.06
C THR A 604 2.42 59.00 -25.55
N ALA A 605 1.40 59.85 -25.68
CA ALA A 605 1.58 61.27 -25.95
C ALA A 605 2.12 62.04 -24.74
N ARG A 606 1.73 61.64 -23.52
CA ARG A 606 2.09 62.31 -22.26
C ARG A 606 3.44 61.87 -21.69
N ASN A 607 3.87 60.63 -21.93
CA ASN A 607 5.06 60.06 -21.31
C ASN A 607 5.92 59.27 -22.30
N ALA A 608 7.16 59.74 -22.50
CA ALA A 608 8.12 59.15 -23.42
C ALA A 608 8.56 57.73 -23.02
N ALA A 609 8.59 57.40 -21.72
CA ALA A 609 8.92 56.06 -21.25
C ALA A 609 7.82 55.04 -21.60
N ILE A 610 6.54 55.44 -21.48
CA ILE A 610 5.39 54.62 -21.92
C ILE A 610 5.45 54.41 -23.42
N LYS A 611 5.75 55.47 -24.18
CA LYS A 611 5.93 55.38 -25.64
C LYS A 611 7.03 54.40 -26.02
N LYS A 612 8.19 54.46 -25.37
CA LYS A 612 9.29 53.52 -25.58
C LYS A 612 8.85 52.07 -25.30
N LEU A 613 8.19 51.83 -24.16
CA LEU A 613 7.71 50.50 -23.77
C LEU A 613 6.73 49.90 -24.80
N VAL A 614 5.77 50.69 -25.28
CA VAL A 614 4.78 50.24 -26.29
C VAL A 614 5.46 49.91 -27.61
N VAL A 615 6.41 50.75 -28.06
CA VAL A 615 7.15 50.54 -29.30
C VAL A 615 8.03 49.28 -29.21
N ASP A 616 8.80 49.13 -28.14
CA ASP A 616 9.68 47.98 -27.94
C ASP A 616 8.89 46.67 -27.79
N SER A 617 7.74 46.71 -27.11
CA SER A 617 6.82 45.58 -26.99
C SER A 617 6.24 45.17 -28.34
N THR A 618 5.78 46.14 -29.14
CA THR A 618 5.23 45.88 -30.48
C THR A 618 6.30 45.31 -31.41
N ARG A 619 7.53 45.85 -31.35
CA ARG A 619 8.67 45.35 -32.12
C ARG A 619 9.02 43.91 -31.74
N CYS A 620 8.96 43.58 -30.45
CA CYS A 620 9.18 42.21 -29.96
C CYS A 620 8.11 41.24 -30.49
N MET A 621 6.84 41.60 -30.44
CA MET A 621 5.74 40.79 -30.98
C MET A 621 5.90 40.53 -32.49
N CYS A 622 6.22 41.56 -33.26
CA CYS A 622 6.49 41.42 -34.70
C CYS A 622 7.71 40.52 -34.97
N ALA A 623 8.76 40.61 -34.15
CA ALA A 623 9.93 39.75 -34.27
C ALA A 623 9.61 38.27 -33.99
N ILE A 624 8.73 37.97 -33.02
CA ILE A 624 8.28 36.60 -32.73
C ILE A 624 7.51 36.02 -33.92
N VAL A 625 6.58 36.79 -34.49
CA VAL A 625 5.80 36.37 -35.67
C VAL A 625 6.72 36.17 -36.89
N ALA A 626 7.63 37.12 -37.14
CA ALA A 626 8.59 37.02 -38.25
C ALA A 626 9.53 35.80 -38.10
N CYS A 627 9.97 35.50 -36.88
CA CYS A 627 10.77 34.31 -36.60
C CYS A 627 9.98 33.02 -36.90
N GLY A 628 8.72 32.93 -36.45
CA GLY A 628 7.87 31.75 -36.64
C GLY A 628 7.31 31.55 -38.05
N GLN A 629 7.29 32.60 -38.88
CA GLN A 629 6.96 32.52 -40.31
C GLN A 629 8.19 32.24 -41.19
N SER A 630 9.40 32.26 -40.62
CA SER A 630 10.63 32.00 -41.36
C SER A 630 10.84 30.50 -41.59
N LYS A 631 11.28 30.13 -42.80
CA LYS A 631 11.65 28.74 -43.16
C LYS A 631 12.89 28.22 -42.40
N THR A 632 13.52 29.08 -41.60
CA THR A 632 14.73 28.80 -40.81
C THR A 632 14.42 28.37 -39.37
N SER A 633 13.18 28.51 -38.91
CA SER A 633 12.76 28.04 -37.58
C SER A 633 12.59 26.52 -37.56
N LYS A 634 12.88 25.86 -36.42
CA LYS A 634 12.76 24.40 -36.27
C LYS A 634 11.30 23.91 -36.38
N HIS A 635 10.36 24.75 -36.00
CA HIS A 635 8.91 24.52 -36.06
C HIS A 635 8.25 25.77 -36.64
N GLU A 636 7.19 25.62 -37.43
CA GLU A 636 6.36 26.75 -37.86
C GLU A 636 5.45 27.21 -36.71
N ILE A 637 5.13 28.50 -36.67
CA ILE A 637 4.19 29.05 -35.69
C ILE A 637 2.78 28.51 -35.92
N ASP A 638 2.15 27.99 -34.87
CA ASP A 638 0.75 27.55 -34.93
C ASP A 638 -0.19 28.74 -35.09
N GLN A 639 -1.34 28.52 -35.75
CA GLN A 639 -2.29 29.59 -36.04
C GLN A 639 -2.86 30.26 -34.78
N ASP A 640 -3.01 29.53 -33.67
CA ASP A 640 -3.53 30.11 -32.42
C ASP A 640 -2.51 31.07 -31.80
N SER A 641 -1.26 30.63 -31.64
CA SER A 641 -0.17 31.47 -31.14
C SER A 641 0.05 32.70 -32.01
N ALA A 642 0.03 32.55 -33.35
CA ALA A 642 0.13 33.69 -34.26
C ALA A 642 -1.02 34.69 -34.05
N ARG A 643 -2.27 34.21 -33.97
CA ARG A 643 -3.44 35.07 -33.71
C ARG A 643 -3.36 35.76 -32.36
N ARG A 644 -2.91 35.10 -31.31
CA ARG A 644 -2.75 35.71 -29.98
C ARG A 644 -1.70 36.81 -29.97
N VAL A 645 -0.55 36.59 -30.62
CA VAL A 645 0.51 37.61 -30.72
C VAL A 645 0.01 38.82 -31.51
N LEU A 646 -0.69 38.59 -32.63
CA LEU A 646 -1.30 39.65 -33.43
C LEU A 646 -2.41 40.40 -32.69
N MET A 647 -3.17 39.72 -31.83
CA MET A 647 -4.17 40.36 -30.98
C MET A 647 -3.51 41.35 -30.01
N GLY A 648 -2.35 40.98 -29.42
CA GLY A 648 -1.56 41.91 -28.61
C GLY A 648 -1.14 43.17 -29.38
N VAL A 649 -0.63 43.00 -30.61
CA VAL A 649 -0.28 44.13 -31.49
C VAL A 649 -1.49 45.01 -31.78
N ARG A 650 -2.65 44.42 -32.10
CA ARG A 650 -3.88 45.17 -32.39
C ARG A 650 -4.34 45.97 -31.16
N VAL A 651 -4.32 45.35 -29.98
CA VAL A 651 -4.69 46.00 -28.71
C VAL A 651 -3.78 47.18 -28.39
N LEU A 652 -2.49 47.14 -28.73
CA LEU A 652 -1.57 48.25 -28.48
C LEU A 652 -1.66 49.39 -29.50
N LEU A 653 -2.10 49.10 -30.74
CA LEU A 653 -2.14 50.09 -31.82
C LEU A 653 -3.53 50.70 -32.05
N ASP A 654 -4.61 50.00 -31.71
CA ASP A 654 -5.99 50.46 -31.87
C ASP A 654 -6.59 50.89 -30.51
N PRO A 655 -6.86 52.19 -30.30
CA PRO A 655 -7.42 52.71 -29.05
C PRO A 655 -8.77 52.10 -28.66
N ALA A 656 -9.62 51.77 -29.64
CA ALA A 656 -10.93 51.17 -29.37
C ALA A 656 -10.78 49.74 -28.82
N SER A 657 -9.85 48.97 -29.41
CA SER A 657 -9.49 47.64 -28.94
C SER A 657 -8.83 47.68 -27.55
N ALA A 658 -7.95 48.66 -27.29
CA ALA A 658 -7.30 48.86 -25.99
C ALA A 658 -8.32 49.08 -24.87
N GLN A 659 -9.28 49.97 -25.10
CA GLN A 659 -10.28 50.33 -24.10
C GLN A 659 -11.27 49.18 -23.83
N ALA A 660 -11.72 48.47 -24.88
CA ALA A 660 -12.64 47.35 -24.76
C ALA A 660 -12.03 46.14 -24.02
N THR A 661 -10.71 45.94 -24.14
CA THR A 661 -10.03 44.78 -23.55
C THR A 661 -9.32 45.09 -22.23
N HIS A 662 -9.25 46.37 -21.82
CA HIS A 662 -8.53 46.81 -20.62
C HIS A 662 -8.93 46.02 -19.37
N THR A 663 -10.20 46.10 -18.96
CA THR A 663 -10.72 45.44 -17.75
C THR A 663 -10.56 43.92 -17.79
N ILE A 664 -10.78 43.32 -18.97
CA ILE A 664 -10.65 41.87 -19.16
C ILE A 664 -9.21 41.41 -18.92
N ILE A 665 -8.23 42.14 -19.47
CA ILE A 665 -6.82 41.77 -19.40
C ILE A 665 -6.23 42.11 -18.03
N THR A 666 -6.60 43.24 -17.41
CA THR A 666 -5.97 43.71 -16.17
C THR A 666 -6.64 43.20 -14.89
N GLU A 667 -7.96 43.00 -14.88
CA GLU A 667 -8.72 42.67 -13.66
C GLU A 667 -9.36 41.28 -13.72
N GLU A 668 -10.10 40.95 -14.77
CA GLU A 668 -10.87 39.69 -14.85
C GLU A 668 -9.96 38.45 -14.84
N CYS A 669 -8.81 38.52 -15.52
CA CYS A 669 -7.80 37.45 -15.50
C CYS A 669 -7.34 37.08 -14.08
N ARG A 670 -7.20 38.07 -13.20
CA ARG A 670 -6.81 37.86 -11.80
C ARG A 670 -7.98 37.37 -10.97
N SER A 671 -9.16 37.94 -11.18
CA SER A 671 -10.40 37.52 -10.51
C SER A 671 -10.70 36.03 -10.75
N ALA A 672 -10.57 35.56 -11.99
CA ALA A 672 -10.74 34.14 -12.34
C ALA A 672 -9.73 33.23 -11.60
N TYR A 673 -8.49 33.68 -11.43
CA TYR A 673 -7.49 32.93 -10.67
C TYR A 673 -7.80 32.87 -9.17
N ARG A 674 -8.27 33.97 -8.57
CA ARG A 674 -8.74 33.95 -7.16
C ARG A 674 -9.87 32.96 -6.96
N HIS A 675 -10.87 32.99 -7.84
CA HIS A 675 -11.99 32.07 -7.76
C HIS A 675 -11.54 30.60 -7.83
N LEU A 676 -10.54 30.31 -8.66
CA LEU A 676 -9.93 28.98 -8.74
C LEU A 676 -9.26 28.58 -7.41
N LEU A 677 -8.48 29.48 -6.79
CA LEU A 677 -7.84 29.21 -5.50
C LEU A 677 -8.86 29.01 -4.37
N ASP A 678 -9.92 29.82 -4.34
CA ASP A 678 -10.98 29.70 -3.34
C ASP A 678 -11.74 28.38 -3.49
N THR A 679 -12.01 27.96 -4.73
CA THR A 679 -12.63 26.67 -5.03
C THR A 679 -11.73 25.50 -4.60
N GLN A 680 -10.42 25.57 -4.85
CA GLN A 680 -9.47 24.54 -4.43
C GLN A 680 -9.41 24.43 -2.90
N LYS A 681 -9.34 25.57 -2.18
CA LYS A 681 -9.38 25.59 -0.72
C LYS A 681 -10.68 25.00 -0.17
N ALA A 682 -11.81 25.29 -0.80
CA ALA A 682 -13.10 24.73 -0.41
C ALA A 682 -13.15 23.21 -0.58
N GLN A 683 -12.65 22.68 -1.71
CA GLN A 683 -12.56 21.24 -1.97
C GLN A 683 -11.62 20.53 -1.00
N GLU A 684 -10.47 21.12 -0.69
CA GLU A 684 -9.52 20.57 0.30
C GLU A 684 -10.13 20.55 1.70
N ALA A 685 -10.86 21.60 2.09
CA ALA A 685 -11.57 21.66 3.36
C ALA A 685 -12.70 20.64 3.44
N GLU A 686 -13.44 20.42 2.34
CA GLU A 686 -14.49 19.41 2.25
C GLU A 686 -13.92 17.99 2.29
N ALA A 687 -12.82 17.72 1.59
CA ALA A 687 -12.11 16.44 1.65
C ALA A 687 -11.53 16.17 3.05
N ALA A 688 -10.97 17.19 3.71
CA ALA A 688 -10.51 17.10 5.09
C ALA A 688 -11.66 16.85 6.06
N ARG A 689 -12.83 17.47 5.85
CA ARG A 689 -14.05 17.18 6.63
C ARG A 689 -14.56 15.77 6.38
N ALA A 690 -14.58 15.30 5.14
CA ALA A 690 -14.97 13.93 4.80
C ALA A 690 -14.01 12.90 5.41
N ALA A 691 -12.70 13.15 5.36
CA ALA A 691 -11.67 12.31 6.00
C ALA A 691 -11.71 12.37 7.53
N ALA A 692 -12.13 13.51 8.10
CA ALA A 692 -12.40 13.68 9.52
C ALA A 692 -13.82 13.23 9.94
N GLY A 693 -14.60 12.63 9.02
CA GLY A 693 -15.91 12.05 9.31
C GLY A 693 -17.05 13.07 9.50
N GLY A 694 -17.20 14.06 8.62
CA GLY A 694 -18.19 15.12 8.81
C GLY A 694 -19.20 15.32 7.68
N ALA A 695 -20.43 14.81 7.87
CA ALA A 695 -21.68 15.47 7.47
C ALA A 695 -22.89 14.94 8.27
N GLY A 696 -22.85 15.11 9.58
CA GLY A 696 -23.95 15.02 10.52
C GLY A 696 -23.42 15.57 11.83
N GLY A 697 -24.03 16.61 12.40
CA GLY A 697 -23.50 17.28 13.60
C GLY A 697 -23.13 16.26 14.67
N GLU A 698 -21.97 16.44 15.32
CA GLU A 698 -21.57 15.59 16.43
C GLU A 698 -22.75 15.46 17.41
N PRO A 699 -23.31 14.25 17.60
CA PRO A 699 -24.21 14.03 18.71
C PRO A 699 -23.34 14.15 19.96
N VAL A 700 -23.60 15.20 20.75
CA VAL A 700 -22.94 15.43 22.06
C VAL A 700 -23.14 14.24 23.01
N ALA A 701 -24.12 13.38 22.73
CA ALA A 701 -24.28 12.02 23.24
C ALA A 701 -25.25 11.24 22.31
N HIS A 702 -25.00 9.96 22.07
CA HIS A 702 -25.91 9.07 21.31
C HIS A 702 -27.05 8.58 22.21
N ALA A 703 -28.23 8.23 21.65
CA ALA A 703 -29.33 7.66 22.44
C ALA A 703 -28.97 6.28 23.05
N ASP A 704 -27.95 5.63 22.51
CA ASP A 704 -27.35 4.38 22.97
C ASP A 704 -26.09 4.57 23.82
N ASP A 705 -25.76 5.81 24.21
CA ASP A 705 -24.76 6.01 25.26
C ASP A 705 -25.26 5.34 26.55
N LEU A 706 -24.59 4.25 26.89
CA LEU A 706 -24.87 3.45 28.09
C LEU A 706 -24.94 4.37 29.31
N ILE A 707 -26.12 4.44 29.94
CA ILE A 707 -26.27 5.06 31.25
C ILE A 707 -25.34 4.32 32.21
N ASN A 708 -24.22 4.96 32.57
CA ASN A 708 -23.20 4.38 33.42
C ASN A 708 -23.70 4.31 34.87
N PHE A 709 -24.42 3.23 35.21
CA PHE A 709 -24.80 2.95 36.59
C PHE A 709 -23.57 2.53 37.39
N ARG A 710 -22.99 3.48 38.14
CA ARG A 710 -21.84 3.32 39.04
C ARG A 710 -21.94 2.08 39.97
N GLN A 711 -23.16 1.63 40.27
CA GLN A 711 -23.47 0.54 41.19
C GLN A 711 -23.52 -0.86 40.54
N LEU A 712 -23.59 -0.96 39.20
CA LEU A 712 -23.60 -2.24 38.45
C LEU A 712 -22.24 -2.58 37.81
N ARG A 713 -21.18 -1.83 38.15
CA ARG A 713 -19.81 -2.24 37.83
C ARG A 713 -19.46 -3.52 38.58
N GLY A 714 -19.24 -4.60 37.85
CA GLY A 714 -18.39 -5.69 38.34
C GLY A 714 -17.08 -5.11 38.85
N LYS A 715 -16.58 -5.60 40.00
CA LYS A 715 -15.44 -5.08 40.79
C LYS A 715 -14.06 -4.98 40.07
N LYS A 716 -14.00 -4.89 38.74
CA LYS A 716 -12.78 -4.78 37.94
C LYS A 716 -12.63 -3.44 37.20
N ALA A 717 -13.13 -2.35 37.77
CA ALA A 717 -12.85 -1.01 37.27
C ALA A 717 -11.89 -0.27 38.20
N LEU A 718 -10.58 -0.38 37.92
CA LEU A 718 -9.61 0.61 38.34
C LEU A 718 -8.44 0.69 37.34
N GLY A 719 -8.44 1.76 36.51
CA GLY A 719 -7.25 2.29 35.85
C GLY A 719 -6.78 1.59 34.57
N SER A 720 -7.46 1.84 33.46
CA SER A 720 -6.88 1.75 32.11
C SER A 720 -7.73 2.63 31.19
N THR A 721 -7.27 3.84 30.89
CA THR A 721 -7.72 4.57 29.71
C THR A 721 -6.97 3.98 28.52
N ASP A 722 -7.67 3.13 27.77
CA ASP A 722 -7.60 2.93 26.32
C ASP A 722 -6.23 2.87 25.66
N ILE A 723 -5.48 1.81 25.98
CA ILE A 723 -4.49 1.23 25.06
C ILE A 723 -4.63 -0.29 25.10
N ASP A 724 -5.82 -0.80 24.78
CA ASP A 724 -6.03 -2.22 24.44
C ASP A 724 -6.01 -2.35 22.91
N ILE A 725 -4.81 -2.21 22.34
CA ILE A 725 -4.51 -2.53 20.95
C ILE A 725 -4.46 -4.07 20.84
N ASP A 726 -5.61 -4.73 20.87
CA ASP A 726 -5.95 -5.94 20.08
C ASP A 726 -7.28 -6.61 20.48
N ASP A 727 -7.89 -6.29 21.63
CA ASP A 727 -9.07 -7.04 22.07
C ASP A 727 -10.41 -6.56 21.48
N GLY A 728 -10.47 -5.33 20.94
CA GLY A 728 -11.72 -4.79 20.38
C GLY A 728 -12.15 -5.44 19.06
N ALA A 729 -11.20 -5.92 18.25
CA ALA A 729 -11.51 -6.51 16.95
C ALA A 729 -11.91 -7.99 17.06
N ASP A 730 -11.30 -8.74 17.97
CA ASP A 730 -11.59 -10.17 18.14
C ASP A 730 -12.83 -10.41 19.02
N ILE A 731 -13.11 -9.55 19.99
CA ILE A 731 -14.32 -9.68 20.84
C ILE A 731 -15.59 -9.27 20.07
N ASN A 732 -15.53 -8.21 19.25
CA ASN A 732 -16.66 -7.83 18.39
C ASN A 732 -16.91 -8.85 17.26
N ARG A 733 -15.85 -9.51 16.77
CA ARG A 733 -15.97 -10.58 15.76
C ARG A 733 -16.43 -11.92 16.38
N ALA A 734 -16.17 -12.15 17.67
CA ALA A 734 -16.58 -13.35 18.41
C ALA A 734 -17.99 -13.27 19.03
N LEU A 735 -18.55 -12.07 19.23
CA LEU A 735 -19.86 -11.87 19.89
C LEU A 735 -21.04 -11.66 18.95
N GLY A 736 -20.83 -11.49 17.64
CA GLY A 736 -21.93 -11.48 16.65
C GLY A 736 -23.02 -10.41 16.88
N GLN A 737 -22.71 -9.32 17.59
CA GLN A 737 -23.63 -8.18 17.73
C GLN A 737 -23.27 -7.10 16.72
N GLN A 738 -24.21 -6.91 15.79
CA GLN A 738 -24.17 -6.00 14.66
C GLN A 738 -23.92 -4.54 15.08
N GLY A 739 -23.22 -3.85 14.18
CA GLY A 739 -23.09 -2.41 14.18
C GLY A 739 -24.43 -1.70 13.96
N ASP A 740 -24.43 -0.45 14.40
CA ASP A 740 -25.57 0.45 14.49
C ASP A 740 -26.22 0.72 13.11
N GLY A 741 -27.54 0.77 13.11
CA GLY A 741 -28.36 0.86 11.90
C GLY A 741 -28.49 2.28 11.39
N SER A 742 -27.87 2.57 10.25
CA SER A 742 -28.36 3.64 9.37
C SER A 742 -28.08 3.42 7.88
N ASP A 743 -28.05 2.16 7.45
CA ASP A 743 -28.45 1.78 6.10
C ASP A 743 -28.83 0.31 6.15
N ASN A 744 -30.03 0.01 5.70
CA ASN A 744 -30.73 -1.28 5.69
C ASN A 744 -29.85 -2.51 5.30
N GLU A 745 -28.95 -2.95 6.20
CA GLU A 745 -27.96 -4.00 5.95
C GLU A 745 -28.63 -5.37 5.81
N TYR A 746 -29.82 -5.57 6.38
CA TYR A 746 -30.64 -6.76 6.10
C TYR A 746 -31.15 -6.81 4.64
N ALA A 747 -31.37 -5.65 4.00
CA ALA A 747 -31.74 -5.61 2.58
C ALA A 747 -30.52 -5.77 1.65
N GLY A 748 -29.33 -5.38 2.12
CA GLY A 748 -28.03 -5.63 1.46
C GLY A 748 -27.55 -7.08 1.62
N ALA A 749 -27.72 -7.67 2.81
CA ALA A 749 -27.39 -9.06 3.11
C ALA A 749 -28.30 -10.04 2.35
N MET A 750 -29.61 -9.73 2.20
CA MET A 750 -30.49 -10.48 1.31
C MET A 750 -30.17 -10.32 -0.19
N ARG A 751 -29.26 -9.40 -0.55
CA ARG A 751 -28.87 -9.14 -1.94
C ARG A 751 -27.84 -10.16 -2.46
N HIS A 752 -27.22 -10.94 -1.58
CA HIS A 752 -26.22 -11.97 -1.90
C HIS A 752 -26.70 -13.41 -1.59
N VAL A 753 -28.02 -13.60 -1.43
CA VAL A 753 -28.63 -14.92 -1.36
C VAL A 753 -29.04 -15.35 -2.77
N HIS A 754 -28.39 -16.39 -3.28
CA HIS A 754 -28.67 -16.98 -4.58
C HIS A 754 -29.48 -18.28 -4.40
N GLN A 755 -30.68 -18.32 -4.96
CA GLN A 755 -31.46 -19.56 -5.01
C GLN A 755 -30.85 -20.49 -6.06
N LEU A 756 -30.33 -21.64 -5.61
CA LEU A 756 -29.62 -22.59 -6.48
C LEU A 756 -30.54 -23.67 -7.05
N THR A 757 -31.56 -24.10 -6.31
CA THR A 757 -32.55 -25.08 -6.80
C THR A 757 -33.99 -24.57 -6.66
N GLY A 758 -34.90 -25.15 -7.43
CA GLY A 758 -36.31 -24.81 -7.38
C GLY A 758 -37.02 -25.39 -6.15
N PHE A 759 -38.15 -24.79 -5.75
CA PHE A 759 -38.96 -25.30 -4.64
C PHE A 759 -39.59 -26.68 -4.90
N ALA A 760 -39.63 -27.11 -6.16
CA ALA A 760 -40.14 -28.42 -6.57
C ALA A 760 -39.07 -29.53 -6.56
N ASP A 761 -37.80 -29.18 -6.37
CA ASP A 761 -36.71 -30.15 -6.39
C ASP A 761 -36.67 -30.97 -5.10
N PRO A 762 -36.25 -32.26 -5.15
CA PRO A 762 -36.14 -33.12 -3.97
C PRO A 762 -35.20 -32.58 -2.88
N VAL A 763 -34.23 -31.75 -3.30
CA VAL A 763 -33.26 -31.07 -2.43
C VAL A 763 -33.34 -29.58 -2.74
N TYR A 764 -33.73 -28.79 -1.73
CA TYR A 764 -33.71 -27.34 -1.83
C TYR A 764 -32.34 -26.82 -1.41
N ALA A 765 -31.75 -25.91 -2.20
CA ALA A 765 -30.47 -25.29 -1.90
C ALA A 765 -30.45 -23.78 -2.20
N GLU A 766 -29.90 -23.02 -1.25
CA GLU A 766 -29.63 -21.59 -1.38
C GLU A 766 -28.22 -21.28 -0.90
N ALA A 767 -27.54 -20.38 -1.59
CA ALA A 767 -26.17 -19.98 -1.27
C ALA A 767 -26.11 -18.53 -0.84
N TYR A 768 -25.46 -18.29 0.29
CA TYR A 768 -25.05 -16.98 0.75
C TYR A 768 -23.59 -16.73 0.34
N VAL A 769 -23.35 -15.68 -0.42
CA VAL A 769 -22.01 -15.33 -0.92
C VAL A 769 -21.43 -14.19 -0.09
N THR A 770 -20.25 -14.41 0.49
CA THR A 770 -19.48 -13.37 1.16
C THR A 770 -18.14 -13.17 0.46
N VAL A 771 -17.84 -11.94 0.06
CA VAL A 771 -16.60 -11.58 -0.64
C VAL A 771 -15.66 -10.88 0.34
N HIS A 772 -14.50 -11.49 0.63
CA HIS A 772 -13.46 -10.95 1.49
C HIS A 772 -12.13 -10.87 0.73
N ASP A 773 -11.87 -9.74 0.07
CA ASP A 773 -10.68 -9.48 -0.74
C ASP A 773 -10.38 -10.65 -1.70
N TYR A 774 -9.47 -11.56 -1.33
CA TYR A 774 -9.05 -12.70 -2.14
C TYR A 774 -9.86 -13.99 -1.94
N ASP A 775 -10.71 -14.05 -0.91
CA ASP A 775 -11.47 -15.24 -0.54
C ASP A 775 -12.98 -14.97 -0.68
N ILE A 776 -13.65 -15.76 -1.51
CA ILE A 776 -15.11 -15.84 -1.58
C ILE A 776 -15.54 -17.06 -0.76
N VAL A 777 -16.37 -16.79 0.25
CA VAL A 777 -16.98 -17.81 1.09
C VAL A 777 -18.42 -18.02 0.65
N LEU A 778 -18.74 -19.23 0.21
CA LEU A 778 -20.08 -19.68 -0.10
C LEU A 778 -20.61 -20.50 1.07
N GLU A 779 -21.68 -20.02 1.69
CA GLU A 779 -22.46 -20.82 2.65
C GLU A 779 -23.72 -21.35 1.95
N ILE A 780 -23.73 -22.64 1.63
CA ILE A 780 -24.83 -23.31 0.94
C ILE A 780 -25.70 -24.01 1.97
N LEU A 781 -26.91 -23.50 2.19
CA LEU A 781 -27.93 -24.21 2.96
C LEU A 781 -28.57 -25.27 2.06
N VAL A 782 -28.50 -26.53 2.47
CA VAL A 782 -29.11 -27.66 1.78
C VAL A 782 -30.20 -28.24 2.68
N VAL A 783 -31.41 -28.32 2.16
CA VAL A 783 -32.59 -28.84 2.85
C VAL A 783 -33.11 -30.07 2.12
N ASN A 784 -33.19 -31.19 2.82
CA ASN A 784 -33.84 -32.38 2.32
C ASN A 784 -35.36 -32.18 2.36
N ARG A 785 -36.04 -32.26 1.22
CA ARG A 785 -37.51 -32.10 1.16
C ARG A 785 -38.25 -33.44 1.12
N ILE A 786 -37.53 -34.56 0.97
CA ILE A 786 -38.12 -35.89 0.89
C ILE A 786 -38.10 -36.60 2.26
N PRO A 787 -39.06 -37.51 2.52
CA PRO A 787 -39.14 -38.25 3.78
C PRO A 787 -38.11 -39.40 3.89
N GLN A 788 -37.07 -39.41 3.06
CA GLN A 788 -36.03 -40.44 3.02
C GLN A 788 -34.67 -39.82 3.35
N THR A 789 -33.79 -40.59 3.97
CA THR A 789 -32.42 -40.15 4.28
C THR A 789 -31.59 -40.10 2.99
N LEU A 790 -30.93 -38.96 2.75
CA LEU A 790 -30.00 -38.77 1.64
C LEU A 790 -28.60 -39.14 2.12
N THR A 791 -28.04 -40.24 1.61
CA THR A 791 -26.67 -40.67 1.93
C THR A 791 -25.68 -40.10 0.92
N ASN A 792 -24.47 -39.76 1.40
CA ASN A 792 -23.36 -39.33 0.54
C ASN A 792 -23.67 -38.09 -0.32
N LEU A 793 -24.48 -37.16 0.21
CA LEU A 793 -24.83 -35.92 -0.48
C LEU A 793 -23.60 -35.01 -0.57
N THR A 794 -23.19 -34.70 -1.80
CA THR A 794 -22.04 -33.85 -2.11
C THR A 794 -22.45 -32.71 -3.02
N VAL A 795 -21.99 -31.50 -2.73
CA VAL A 795 -22.12 -30.35 -3.62
C VAL A 795 -20.84 -30.27 -4.46
N ASP A 796 -20.94 -30.55 -5.76
CA ASP A 796 -19.83 -30.44 -6.70
C ASP A 796 -19.88 -29.08 -7.39
N LEU A 797 -18.92 -28.22 -7.08
CA LEU A 797 -18.82 -26.86 -7.61
C LEU A 797 -17.69 -26.76 -8.63
N SER A 798 -17.95 -26.03 -9.70
CA SER A 798 -17.00 -25.67 -10.74
C SER A 798 -17.05 -24.17 -10.98
N THR A 799 -15.90 -23.59 -11.34
CA THR A 799 -15.75 -22.15 -11.53
C THR A 799 -15.25 -21.85 -12.94
N ILE A 800 -15.78 -20.79 -13.55
CA ILE A 800 -15.29 -20.20 -14.81
C ILE A 800 -14.71 -18.82 -14.49
N GLY A 801 -13.60 -18.50 -15.14
CA GLY A 801 -12.78 -17.30 -14.89
C GLY A 801 -11.60 -17.60 -13.97
N ASP A 802 -10.95 -16.56 -13.47
CA ASP A 802 -9.77 -16.62 -12.60
C ASP A 802 -10.10 -16.95 -11.12
N LEU A 803 -11.08 -17.84 -10.93
CA LEU A 803 -11.53 -18.34 -9.64
C LEU A 803 -11.04 -19.76 -9.41
N LYS A 804 -10.40 -20.01 -8.27
CA LYS A 804 -9.88 -21.33 -7.89
C LYS A 804 -10.60 -21.87 -6.66
N LEU A 805 -11.34 -22.97 -6.83
CA LEU A 805 -11.89 -23.71 -5.69
C LEU A 805 -10.75 -24.31 -4.87
N VAL A 806 -10.60 -23.89 -3.61
CA VAL A 806 -9.53 -24.34 -2.71
C VAL A 806 -9.95 -25.58 -1.95
N GLU A 807 -11.21 -25.61 -1.51
CA GLU A 807 -11.76 -26.66 -0.67
C GLU A 807 -13.02 -27.23 -1.32
N ARG A 808 -13.01 -28.54 -1.59
CA ARG A 808 -14.18 -29.26 -2.09
C ARG A 808 -15.07 -29.64 -0.91
N PRO A 809 -16.38 -29.33 -0.94
CA PRO A 809 -17.31 -29.79 0.08
C PRO A 809 -17.25 -31.30 0.32
N GLN A 810 -17.16 -31.71 1.58
CA GLN A 810 -17.19 -33.13 1.94
C GLN A 810 -18.61 -33.71 1.83
N PRO A 811 -18.74 -35.01 1.47
CA PRO A 811 -20.03 -35.70 1.45
C PRO A 811 -20.66 -35.73 2.85
N GLN A 812 -21.94 -35.37 2.95
CA GLN A 812 -22.72 -35.42 4.18
C GLN A 812 -23.95 -36.31 4.03
N THR A 813 -24.40 -36.91 5.13
CA THR A 813 -25.69 -37.64 5.17
C THR A 813 -26.73 -36.75 5.83
N ILE A 814 -27.81 -36.45 5.11
CA ILE A 814 -28.89 -35.57 5.57
C ILE A 814 -30.13 -36.41 5.87
N GLY A 815 -30.66 -36.28 7.09
CA GLY A 815 -31.87 -36.99 7.52
C GLY A 815 -33.13 -36.53 6.78
N PRO A 816 -34.25 -37.26 6.90
CA PRO A 816 -35.55 -36.84 6.35
C PRO A 816 -35.96 -35.47 6.88
N LEU A 817 -36.31 -34.53 5.98
CA LEU A 817 -36.71 -33.16 6.33
C LEU A 817 -35.65 -32.35 7.13
N ASP A 818 -34.41 -32.83 7.19
CA ASP A 818 -33.30 -32.19 7.88
C ASP A 818 -32.59 -31.17 6.98
N GLN A 819 -31.86 -30.25 7.58
CA GLN A 819 -31.11 -29.21 6.88
C GLN A 819 -29.65 -29.16 7.34
N ARG A 820 -28.75 -28.85 6.41
CA ARG A 820 -27.31 -28.70 6.69
C ARG A 820 -26.75 -27.52 5.93
N THR A 821 -25.83 -26.80 6.58
CA THR A 821 -25.05 -25.74 5.94
C THR A 821 -23.71 -26.31 5.53
N ILE A 822 -23.36 -26.14 4.25
CA ILE A 822 -22.11 -26.57 3.64
C ILE A 822 -21.33 -25.32 3.27
N ARG A 823 -20.06 -25.24 3.67
CA ARG A 823 -19.19 -24.12 3.32
C ARG A 823 -18.23 -24.50 2.21
N ALA A 824 -18.04 -23.61 1.25
CA ALA A 824 -17.04 -23.73 0.19
C ALA A 824 -16.23 -22.44 0.07
N ASN A 825 -14.91 -22.57 0.04
CA ASN A 825 -13.99 -21.45 -0.08
C ASN A 825 -13.40 -21.40 -1.50
N ILE A 826 -13.59 -20.29 -2.18
CA ILE A 826 -13.08 -20.02 -3.53
C ILE A 826 -12.10 -18.87 -3.45
N LYS A 827 -10.89 -19.05 -3.99
CA LYS A 827 -9.89 -17.99 -4.10
C LYS A 827 -10.02 -17.25 -5.41
N VAL A 828 -10.01 -15.93 -5.31
CA VAL A 828 -9.98 -15.00 -6.44
C VAL A 828 -8.53 -14.74 -6.81
N SER A 829 -8.16 -15.05 -8.06
CA SER A 829 -6.83 -14.75 -8.58
C SER A 829 -6.78 -13.41 -9.32
N SER A 830 -7.93 -12.94 -9.84
CA SER A 830 -8.06 -11.71 -10.64
C SER A 830 -9.47 -11.11 -10.52
N THR A 831 -9.60 -9.80 -10.79
CA THR A 831 -10.83 -8.97 -10.71
C THR A 831 -11.79 -9.14 -11.88
N GLU A 832 -11.88 -10.34 -12.45
CA GLU A 832 -12.75 -10.61 -13.58
C GLU A 832 -14.14 -11.07 -13.14
N THR A 833 -15.14 -10.87 -13.99
CA THR A 833 -16.48 -11.44 -13.76
C THR A 833 -16.38 -12.96 -13.72
N GLY A 834 -16.76 -13.56 -12.59
CA GLY A 834 -16.69 -14.99 -12.37
C GLY A 834 -18.07 -15.65 -12.42
N HIS A 835 -18.10 -16.88 -12.91
CA HIS A 835 -19.29 -17.74 -12.86
C HIS A 835 -19.02 -18.97 -12.01
N ILE A 836 -19.90 -19.25 -11.06
CA ILE A 836 -19.82 -20.45 -10.22
C ILE A 836 -21.06 -21.28 -10.52
N PHE A 837 -20.85 -22.52 -10.95
CA PHE A 837 -21.93 -23.46 -11.29
C PHE A 837 -21.62 -24.81 -10.68
N GLY A 838 -22.63 -25.67 -10.56
CA GLY A 838 -22.42 -26.94 -9.89
C GLY A 838 -23.61 -27.86 -9.91
N THR A 839 -23.45 -29.01 -9.27
CA THR A 839 -24.49 -30.03 -9.12
C THR A 839 -24.47 -30.61 -7.72
N ILE A 840 -25.65 -30.94 -7.19
CA ILE A 840 -25.78 -31.73 -5.97
C ILE A 840 -25.96 -33.19 -6.37
N VAL A 841 -25.10 -34.06 -5.82
CA VAL A 841 -25.11 -35.50 -6.08
C VAL A 841 -25.40 -36.22 -4.77
N TYR A 842 -26.38 -37.13 -4.77
CA TYR A 842 -26.67 -37.96 -3.60
C TYR A 842 -27.08 -39.39 -4.01
N ASP A 843 -26.89 -40.33 -3.09
CA ASP A 843 -27.28 -41.73 -3.27
C ASP A 843 -28.69 -41.94 -2.68
N SER A 844 -29.57 -42.58 -3.45
CA SER A 844 -30.90 -43.00 -2.97
C SER A 844 -30.78 -44.16 -1.96
N ALA A 845 -31.80 -44.36 -1.12
CA ALA A 845 -31.80 -45.35 -0.03
C ALA A 845 -31.54 -46.81 -0.48
N SER A 846 -31.66 -47.11 -1.78
CA SER A 846 -31.34 -48.42 -2.38
C SER A 846 -29.87 -48.58 -2.80
N GLY A 847 -29.04 -47.53 -2.72
CA GLY A 847 -27.60 -47.54 -3.01
C GLY A 847 -27.20 -47.82 -4.46
N ALA A 848 -28.17 -47.95 -5.38
CA ALA A 848 -27.93 -48.41 -6.75
C ALA A 848 -27.86 -47.27 -7.79
N GLU A 849 -28.47 -46.10 -7.52
CA GLU A 849 -28.53 -44.98 -8.47
C GLU A 849 -28.18 -43.64 -7.81
N LYS A 850 -27.27 -42.90 -8.45
CA LYS A 850 -26.90 -41.52 -8.10
C LYS A 850 -27.89 -40.56 -8.72
N THR A 851 -28.48 -39.70 -7.91
CA THR A 851 -29.37 -38.63 -8.39
C THR A 851 -28.60 -37.32 -8.47
N TYR A 852 -28.79 -36.58 -9.56
CA TYR A 852 -28.13 -35.31 -9.84
C TYR A 852 -29.16 -34.19 -9.87
N VAL A 853 -28.89 -33.11 -9.13
CA VAL A 853 -29.67 -31.87 -9.16
C VAL A 853 -28.75 -30.75 -9.62
N ASN A 854 -29.04 -30.16 -10.79
CA ASN A 854 -28.25 -29.07 -11.34
C ASN A 854 -28.57 -27.77 -10.59
N LEU A 855 -27.52 -27.00 -10.27
CA LEU A 855 -27.63 -25.72 -9.59
C LEU A 855 -27.70 -24.58 -10.60
N ASN A 856 -28.44 -23.53 -10.26
CA ASN A 856 -28.36 -22.26 -10.98
C ASN A 856 -26.98 -21.62 -10.79
N ASP A 857 -26.49 -20.99 -11.87
CA ASP A 857 -25.21 -20.29 -11.86
C ASP A 857 -25.26 -19.05 -10.97
N ILE A 858 -24.21 -18.85 -10.17
CA ILE A 858 -23.95 -17.64 -9.41
C ILE A 858 -23.04 -16.75 -10.26
N HIS A 859 -23.53 -15.57 -10.63
CA HIS A 859 -22.76 -14.56 -11.34
C HIS A 859 -22.19 -13.54 -10.35
N LEU A 860 -20.87 -13.39 -10.35
CA LEU A 860 -20.17 -12.40 -9.52
C LEU A 860 -19.86 -11.17 -10.37
N ASP A 861 -20.42 -10.02 -9.97
CA ASP A 861 -20.23 -8.75 -10.68
C ASP A 861 -18.91 -8.09 -10.25
N ILE A 862 -18.22 -7.47 -11.20
CA ILE A 862 -17.01 -6.69 -10.94
C ILE A 862 -17.28 -5.51 -10.00
N MET A 863 -18.51 -5.00 -9.99
CA MET A 863 -18.91 -3.83 -9.21
C MET A 863 -18.74 -4.00 -7.70
N ASP A 864 -18.74 -5.24 -7.20
CA ASP A 864 -18.52 -5.53 -5.79
C ASP A 864 -17.04 -5.32 -5.38
N TYR A 865 -16.12 -5.29 -6.37
CA TYR A 865 -14.69 -5.09 -6.16
C TYR A 865 -14.21 -3.66 -6.44
N ILE A 866 -15.04 -2.77 -7.01
CA ILE A 866 -14.62 -1.41 -7.39
C ILE A 866 -15.02 -0.39 -6.32
N LYS A 867 -14.04 0.36 -5.81
CA LYS A 867 -14.23 1.45 -4.84
C LYS A 867 -13.88 2.81 -5.46
N PRO A 868 -14.63 3.88 -5.11
CA PRO A 868 -14.30 5.23 -5.58
C PRO A 868 -12.92 5.69 -5.08
N ALA A 869 -12.13 6.33 -5.95
CA ALA A 869 -10.80 6.85 -5.61
C ALA A 869 -10.56 8.23 -6.24
N THR A 870 -9.52 8.94 -5.79
CA THR A 870 -9.11 10.24 -6.35
C THR A 870 -7.66 10.24 -6.78
N CYS A 871 -7.35 10.87 -7.91
CA CYS A 871 -5.98 11.11 -8.38
C CYS A 871 -5.81 12.55 -8.88
N THR A 872 -4.58 13.00 -9.16
CA THR A 872 -4.37 14.33 -9.76
C THR A 872 -4.51 14.25 -11.28
N ASP A 873 -4.86 15.36 -11.95
CA ASP A 873 -4.96 15.41 -13.43
C ASP A 873 -3.66 14.95 -14.14
N ALA A 874 -2.51 15.27 -13.56
CA ALA A 874 -1.22 14.85 -14.09
C ALA A 874 -1.02 13.33 -13.97
N ALA A 875 -1.38 12.75 -12.82
CA ALA A 875 -1.33 11.30 -12.60
C ALA A 875 -2.34 10.59 -13.51
N PHE A 876 -3.56 11.10 -13.65
CA PHE A 876 -4.57 10.57 -14.56
C PHE A 876 -4.03 10.49 -15.99
N ARG A 877 -3.41 11.57 -16.50
CA ARG A 877 -2.85 11.60 -17.88
C ARG A 877 -1.65 10.66 -18.05
N ALA A 878 -0.80 10.54 -17.03
CA ALA A 878 0.33 9.61 -17.04
C ALA A 878 -0.18 8.16 -17.09
N MET A 879 -1.08 7.78 -16.18
CA MET A 879 -1.70 6.45 -16.16
C MET A 879 -2.49 6.18 -17.44
N TRP A 880 -3.21 7.18 -17.96
CA TRP A 880 -3.95 7.06 -19.22
C TRP A 880 -3.02 6.74 -20.40
N ALA A 881 -1.82 7.31 -20.44
CA ALA A 881 -0.82 7.02 -21.46
C ALA A 881 -0.12 5.67 -21.26
N GLU A 882 0.04 5.24 -20.01
CA GLU A 882 0.69 3.98 -19.63
C GLU A 882 -0.21 2.75 -19.87
N PHE A 883 -1.53 2.88 -19.66
CA PHE A 883 -2.44 1.73 -19.71
C PHE A 883 -2.65 1.24 -21.14
N GLU A 884 -2.37 -0.05 -21.34
CA GLU A 884 -2.38 -0.72 -22.65
C GLU A 884 -3.80 -1.12 -23.08
N TRP A 885 -4.65 -1.56 -22.14
CA TRP A 885 -5.99 -2.04 -22.45
C TRP A 885 -7.00 -0.89 -22.51
N GLU A 886 -7.68 -0.76 -23.65
CA GLU A 886 -8.75 0.20 -23.88
C GLU A 886 -10.02 -0.49 -24.36
N ASN A 887 -11.15 -0.18 -23.73
CA ASN A 887 -12.48 -0.52 -24.24
C ASN A 887 -13.25 0.76 -24.60
N LYS A 888 -13.93 0.75 -25.76
CA LYS A 888 -14.71 1.88 -26.27
C LYS A 888 -16.18 1.48 -26.36
N VAL A 889 -17.00 2.12 -25.54
CA VAL A 889 -18.45 1.90 -25.49
C VAL A 889 -19.16 3.08 -26.15
N ALA A 890 -19.97 2.81 -27.18
CA ALA A 890 -20.79 3.84 -27.83
C ALA A 890 -22.04 4.12 -26.98
N VAL A 891 -22.30 5.39 -26.70
CA VAL A 891 -23.42 5.82 -25.85
C VAL A 891 -24.72 5.87 -26.65
N HIS A 892 -25.70 5.08 -26.22
CA HIS A 892 -27.07 5.12 -26.72
C HIS A 892 -28.05 5.14 -25.54
N THR A 893 -28.58 6.30 -25.19
CA THR A 893 -29.48 6.47 -24.03
C THR A 893 -30.75 7.23 -24.39
N GLU A 894 -31.82 6.99 -23.63
CA GLU A 894 -33.08 7.73 -23.69
C GLU A 894 -33.03 9.03 -22.86
N LEU A 895 -31.99 9.22 -22.06
CA LEU A 895 -31.79 10.45 -21.27
C LEU A 895 -31.50 11.64 -22.19
N SER A 896 -32.10 12.79 -21.87
CA SER A 896 -31.97 14.03 -22.65
C SER A 896 -31.02 15.06 -22.03
N ASN A 897 -30.69 14.91 -20.75
CA ASN A 897 -29.76 15.78 -20.03
C ASN A 897 -28.39 15.08 -19.88
N VAL A 898 -27.35 15.77 -20.35
CA VAL A 898 -25.98 15.25 -20.40
C VAL A 898 -25.38 15.11 -18.99
N PHE A 899 -25.74 16.02 -18.07
CA PHE A 899 -25.28 15.97 -16.67
C PHE A 899 -25.96 14.85 -15.89
N GLU A 900 -27.27 14.65 -16.12
CA GLU A 900 -28.02 13.53 -15.53
C GLU A 900 -27.45 12.18 -16.00
N PHE A 901 -27.04 12.09 -17.27
CA PHE A 901 -26.35 10.90 -17.79
C PHE A 901 -24.99 10.66 -17.10
N LEU A 902 -24.18 11.71 -16.89
CA LEU A 902 -22.92 11.59 -16.14
C LEU A 902 -23.17 11.08 -14.71
N GLN A 903 -24.13 11.66 -14.00
CA GLN A 903 -24.46 11.24 -12.64
C GLN A 903 -24.96 9.79 -12.61
N HIS A 904 -25.79 9.41 -13.58
CA HIS A 904 -26.27 8.05 -13.72
C HIS A 904 -25.13 7.03 -13.92
N VAL A 905 -24.12 7.38 -14.74
CA VAL A 905 -22.93 6.55 -14.91
C VAL A 905 -22.12 6.48 -13.61
N VAL A 906 -21.90 7.60 -12.92
CA VAL A 906 -21.18 7.66 -11.64
C VAL A 906 -21.85 6.76 -10.59
N ASP A 907 -23.16 6.87 -10.42
CA ASP A 907 -23.92 6.12 -9.42
C ASP A 907 -23.93 4.61 -9.69
N LYS A 908 -23.98 4.20 -10.96
CA LYS A 908 -24.02 2.78 -11.36
C LYS A 908 -22.64 2.14 -11.47
N THR A 909 -21.57 2.93 -11.53
CA THR A 909 -20.18 2.45 -11.67
C THR A 909 -19.31 2.67 -10.44
N ASN A 910 -19.85 3.22 -9.34
CA ASN A 910 -19.10 3.54 -8.11
C ASN A 910 -17.77 4.29 -8.38
N MET A 911 -17.72 5.08 -9.46
CA MET A 911 -16.53 5.83 -9.84
C MET A 911 -16.65 7.29 -9.43
N ARG A 912 -15.55 7.92 -9.04
CA ARG A 912 -15.56 9.34 -8.70
C ARG A 912 -15.28 10.19 -9.93
N CYS A 913 -16.08 11.23 -10.14
CA CYS A 913 -15.81 12.24 -11.16
C CYS A 913 -14.66 13.14 -10.72
N MET A 914 -13.61 13.18 -11.54
CA MET A 914 -12.40 13.98 -11.32
C MET A 914 -12.53 15.38 -11.90
N THR A 915 -13.37 15.55 -12.92
CA THR A 915 -13.62 16.87 -13.52
C THR A 915 -14.47 17.73 -12.56
N PRO A 916 -14.02 18.94 -12.19
CA PRO A 916 -14.75 19.80 -11.27
C PRO A 916 -16.16 20.14 -11.77
N THR A 917 -17.17 20.02 -10.91
CA THR A 917 -18.58 20.36 -11.21
C THR A 917 -18.78 21.81 -11.66
N ALA A 918 -17.92 22.74 -11.22
CA ALA A 918 -17.95 24.13 -11.69
C ALA A 918 -17.62 24.26 -13.20
N SER A 919 -16.81 23.36 -13.75
CA SER A 919 -16.50 23.29 -15.19
C SER A 919 -17.58 22.56 -16.00
N LEU A 920 -18.49 21.88 -15.31
CA LEU A 920 -19.61 21.10 -15.87
C LEU A 920 -20.95 21.86 -15.75
N GLY A 921 -20.95 23.03 -15.10
CA GLY A 921 -22.14 23.83 -14.82
C GLY A 921 -22.59 24.66 -16.03
N GLY A 922 -23.64 24.20 -16.71
CA GLY A 922 -24.34 24.92 -17.76
C GLY A 922 -25.19 23.97 -18.61
N ASP A 923 -26.21 24.51 -19.31
CA ASP A 923 -26.91 23.79 -20.38
C ASP A 923 -25.97 23.67 -21.59
N THR A 924 -24.98 22.78 -21.51
CA THR A 924 -24.03 22.53 -22.60
C THR A 924 -24.48 21.36 -23.44
N ASN A 925 -24.38 21.52 -24.77
CA ASN A 925 -24.67 20.44 -25.72
C ASN A 925 -23.54 19.39 -25.79
N PHE A 926 -22.40 19.63 -25.14
CA PHE A 926 -21.29 18.69 -25.08
C PHE A 926 -20.76 18.56 -23.66
N LEU A 927 -20.26 17.38 -23.31
CA LEU A 927 -19.68 17.06 -22.01
C LEU A 927 -18.49 16.13 -22.18
N ALA A 928 -17.37 16.50 -21.56
CA ALA A 928 -16.21 15.63 -21.40
C ALA A 928 -15.84 15.55 -19.91
N ALA A 929 -15.86 14.33 -19.35
CA ALA A 929 -15.59 14.10 -17.94
C ALA A 929 -14.65 12.91 -17.74
N ASN A 930 -13.74 13.04 -16.78
CA ASN A 930 -12.84 11.96 -16.36
C ASN A 930 -13.35 11.35 -15.06
N LEU A 931 -13.46 10.02 -15.01
CA LEU A 931 -13.83 9.26 -13.82
C LEU A 931 -12.67 8.34 -13.42
N TYR A 932 -12.51 8.14 -12.12
CA TYR A 932 -11.46 7.27 -11.57
C TYR A 932 -11.99 6.42 -10.41
N ALA A 933 -11.53 5.18 -10.36
CA ALA A 933 -11.80 4.23 -9.28
C ALA A 933 -10.63 3.26 -9.12
N LYS A 934 -10.64 2.56 -7.99
CA LYS A 934 -9.62 1.57 -7.65
C LYS A 934 -10.28 0.28 -7.21
N SER A 935 -9.77 -0.86 -7.65
CA SER A 935 -10.25 -2.15 -7.16
C SER A 935 -9.82 -2.37 -5.70
N VAL A 936 -10.51 -3.26 -4.97
CA VAL A 936 -10.10 -3.74 -3.64
C VAL A 936 -8.67 -4.31 -3.65
N PHE A 937 -8.23 -4.81 -4.80
CA PHE A 937 -6.90 -5.35 -5.05
C PHE A 937 -5.86 -4.27 -5.41
N GLY A 938 -6.28 -3.01 -5.44
CA GLY A 938 -5.40 -1.87 -5.69
C GLY A 938 -5.12 -1.60 -7.16
N GLU A 939 -5.92 -2.14 -8.09
CA GLU A 939 -5.78 -1.91 -9.52
C GLU A 939 -6.57 -0.66 -9.94
N ASP A 940 -6.02 0.11 -10.87
CA ASP A 940 -6.56 1.40 -11.30
C ASP A 940 -7.52 1.25 -12.50
N ALA A 941 -8.68 1.90 -12.43
CA ALA A 941 -9.65 1.98 -13.50
C ALA A 941 -9.91 3.44 -13.88
N LEU A 942 -9.65 3.80 -15.14
CA LEU A 942 -9.81 5.15 -15.69
C LEU A 942 -10.92 5.15 -16.71
N VAL A 943 -11.80 6.15 -16.65
CA VAL A 943 -12.85 6.33 -17.65
C VAL A 943 -12.86 7.77 -18.15
N ASN A 944 -12.98 7.94 -19.45
CA ASN A 944 -13.22 9.22 -20.11
C ASN A 944 -14.57 9.15 -20.81
N LEU A 945 -15.52 9.93 -20.32
CA LEU A 945 -16.85 10.12 -20.89
C LEU A 945 -16.78 11.31 -21.86
N SER A 946 -17.12 11.11 -23.12
CA SER A 946 -17.29 12.18 -24.10
C SER A 946 -18.63 12.02 -24.81
N VAL A 947 -19.56 12.93 -24.53
CA VAL A 947 -20.93 12.86 -25.02
C VAL A 947 -21.42 14.22 -25.50
N GLU A 948 -22.28 14.18 -26.51
CA GLU A 948 -22.93 15.34 -27.12
C GLU A 948 -24.44 15.10 -27.22
N LYS A 949 -25.21 16.17 -27.11
CA LYS A 949 -26.65 16.20 -27.34
C LYS A 949 -26.90 16.50 -28.81
N GLN A 950 -27.50 15.56 -29.53
CA GLN A 950 -27.88 15.73 -30.92
C GLN A 950 -29.14 16.61 -31.04
N ASP A 951 -29.36 17.18 -32.23
CA ASP A 951 -30.54 17.98 -32.57
C ASP A 951 -31.87 17.21 -32.37
N SER A 952 -31.81 15.87 -32.38
CA SER A 952 -32.95 14.97 -32.09
C SER A 952 -33.33 14.89 -30.60
N GLY A 953 -32.58 15.56 -29.71
CA GLY A 953 -32.74 15.51 -28.26
C GLY A 953 -32.11 14.29 -27.58
N ARG A 954 -31.51 13.36 -28.34
CA ARG A 954 -30.80 12.19 -27.84
C ARG A 954 -29.32 12.49 -27.57
N ILE A 955 -28.75 11.81 -26.59
CA ILE A 955 -27.31 11.87 -26.29
C ILE A 955 -26.58 10.81 -27.10
N ALA A 956 -25.53 11.21 -27.79
CA ALA A 956 -24.61 10.35 -28.51
C ALA A 956 -23.17 10.61 -28.07
N GLY A 957 -22.28 9.63 -28.21
CA GLY A 957 -20.88 9.80 -27.85
C GLY A 957 -20.17 8.49 -27.56
N TYR A 958 -19.01 8.59 -26.94
CA TYR A 958 -18.18 7.45 -26.60
C TYR A 958 -17.66 7.54 -25.17
N ILE A 959 -17.70 6.40 -24.49
CA ILE A 959 -17.04 6.19 -23.20
C ILE A 959 -15.79 5.35 -23.47
N ARG A 960 -14.62 5.89 -23.12
CA ARG A 960 -13.35 5.19 -23.22
C ARG A 960 -12.94 4.74 -21.83
N ILE A 961 -12.67 3.46 -21.67
CA ILE A 961 -12.29 2.85 -20.41
C ILE A 961 -10.88 2.31 -20.58
N ARG A 962 -9.97 2.65 -19.67
CA ARG A 962 -8.61 2.13 -19.64
C ARG A 962 -8.28 1.54 -18.28
N SER A 963 -7.60 0.40 -18.29
CA SER A 963 -7.06 -0.25 -17.09
C SER A 963 -5.80 -1.02 -17.43
N LYS A 964 -5.06 -1.42 -16.41
CA LYS A 964 -3.89 -2.28 -16.54
C LYS A 964 -4.27 -3.73 -16.87
N THR A 965 -5.44 -4.19 -16.41
CA THR A 965 -5.95 -5.53 -16.67
C THR A 965 -7.09 -5.50 -17.68
N GLN A 966 -7.09 -6.47 -18.59
CA GLN A 966 -8.09 -6.58 -19.64
C GLN A 966 -9.50 -6.82 -19.06
N GLY A 967 -9.61 -7.68 -18.05
CA GLY A 967 -10.87 -8.03 -17.40
C GLY A 967 -11.63 -6.83 -16.86
N ILE A 968 -10.95 -5.87 -16.21
CA ILE A 968 -11.59 -4.65 -15.70
C ILE A 968 -12.11 -3.78 -16.84
N ALA A 969 -11.30 -3.55 -17.88
CA ALA A 969 -11.67 -2.68 -18.99
C ALA A 969 -12.89 -3.22 -19.79
N LEU A 970 -12.96 -4.54 -19.98
CA LEU A 970 -14.08 -5.19 -20.66
C LEU A 970 -15.33 -5.23 -19.78
N SER A 971 -15.22 -5.74 -18.55
CA SER A 971 -16.36 -5.93 -17.64
C SER A 971 -17.04 -4.61 -17.30
N LEU A 972 -16.26 -3.54 -17.06
CA LEU A 972 -16.82 -2.21 -16.81
C LEU A 972 -17.54 -1.66 -18.04
N GLY A 973 -17.06 -1.96 -19.25
CA GLY A 973 -17.71 -1.56 -20.50
C GLY A 973 -19.02 -2.30 -20.74
N ASP A 974 -19.07 -3.60 -20.44
CA ASP A 974 -20.29 -4.40 -20.52
C ASP A 974 -21.34 -3.89 -19.51
N ARG A 975 -20.91 -3.58 -18.29
CA ARG A 975 -21.78 -2.98 -17.26
C ARG A 975 -22.33 -1.63 -17.72
N ILE A 976 -21.50 -0.74 -18.23
CA ILE A 976 -21.92 0.57 -18.74
C ILE A 976 -22.89 0.40 -19.93
N THR A 977 -22.67 -0.58 -20.80
CA THR A 977 -23.58 -0.90 -21.90
C THR A 977 -24.93 -1.42 -21.40
N ALA A 978 -24.94 -2.23 -20.33
CA ALA A 978 -26.16 -2.72 -19.70
C ALA A 978 -26.95 -1.57 -19.05
N VAL A 979 -26.26 -0.67 -18.35
CA VAL A 979 -26.83 0.53 -17.71
C VAL A 979 -27.51 1.46 -18.73
N GLN A 980 -26.89 1.65 -19.90
CA GLN A 980 -27.44 2.50 -20.97
C GLN A 980 -28.80 2.02 -21.50
N ARG A 981 -29.08 0.71 -21.49
CA ARG A 981 -30.30 0.12 -22.06
C ARG A 981 -31.53 0.19 -21.12
N GLY A 982 -31.42 0.83 -19.96
CA GLY A 982 -32.54 1.01 -19.01
C GLY A 982 -33.15 -0.27 -18.44
N LYS A 983 -32.59 -1.45 -18.73
CA LYS A 983 -33.03 -2.72 -18.17
C LYS A 983 -32.38 -2.93 -16.81
N ASP A 984 -32.91 -2.27 -15.78
CA ASP A 984 -32.77 -2.82 -14.43
C ASP A 984 -33.41 -4.23 -14.43
N GLU A 985 -32.71 -5.20 -13.86
CA GLU A 985 -33.14 -6.58 -13.62
C GLU A 985 -34.40 -6.72 -12.73
N GLN A 986 -35.16 -5.65 -12.50
CA GLN A 986 -36.48 -5.71 -11.86
C GLN A 986 -37.48 -6.57 -12.64
N GLY A 987 -37.23 -6.84 -13.92
CA GLY A 987 -38.06 -7.69 -14.78
C GLY A 987 -38.10 -9.17 -14.39
N LYS A 988 -37.13 -9.70 -13.62
CA LYS A 988 -37.20 -11.07 -13.10
C LYS A 988 -37.97 -11.17 -11.78
N ARG A 989 -38.03 -10.09 -10.98
CA ARG A 989 -38.73 -10.10 -9.68
C ARG A 989 -40.26 -10.09 -9.79
N LYS A 990 -40.84 -9.52 -10.84
CA LYS A 990 -42.31 -9.52 -11.04
C LYS A 990 -42.91 -10.86 -11.47
N LYS A 991 -42.10 -11.85 -11.85
CA LYS A 991 -42.58 -13.23 -12.11
C LYS A 991 -42.50 -14.16 -10.89
N LEU A 992 -41.98 -13.69 -9.76
CA LEU A 992 -41.87 -14.45 -8.50
C LEU A 992 -42.97 -14.10 -7.47
N LEU A 993 -43.88 -13.19 -7.81
CA LEU A 993 -45.05 -12.82 -6.99
C LEU A 993 -46.39 -13.07 -7.72
N ALA A 994 -46.40 -13.95 -8.72
CA ALA A 994 -47.61 -14.48 -9.34
C ALA A 994 -47.61 -16.01 -9.29
#